data_AF-A0A1J4TA82-F1
#
_entry.id   AF-A0A1J4TA82-F1
#
_cell.length_a   1.000
_cell.length_b   1.000
_cell.length_c   1.000
_cell.angle_alpha   90.00
_cell.angle_beta   90.00
_cell.angle_gamma   90.00
#
_symmetry.space_group_name_H-M   'P 1'
#
loop_
_entity.id
_entity.type
_entity.pdbx_description
1 polymer ?
#
loop_
_entity_poly.entity_id
_entity_poly.type
_entity_poly.pdbx_seq_one_letter_code
_entity_poly.pdbx_strand_id
1 'polypeptide(L)'
;MTKKNKYILAFLSCLALSFVSIQAASALDVGANVVTNTIKLSNDSPIQIASRIINIFMMFLGILAVSLTIFAGFKWMTSAGNEENVAAAKKILKNAVIGLVIILSSWGIVAFILGRLISDTANQGGNIINNTRSGFGLGSGALGSCTVQSVYPEPEQKELPRNTAIIVTFKEDVKLDTVCVNSTDTACACDNTSACNRLNKNNFKIYEGSSQASSTDAIVTHPAGDNKTIVVTPLSPLGSPSDNTWYTTYLSNDIQAASGCPNDAAACGMFDTCATDYYRWQFEVSNKLDLTPPQVVLNGIFPEPDDARDNVVSNSILAAASGSFKVNGMPQAYVSAEVGTISSVPNDAQPGTITLEPNYNETTDVNFSITVMLGDKARLYNGTDYLGVATFENNNVIFPGYLTLAVGGDGSHPVGYMWTFAVTAAQKADTITVGADTYTFVNGAGGGYNISISSNPVQQATNIASILSLRTDIYASINNVNDFVVDIQSKVAGFAGNSINLDTNNDAIITVSPMQGGSDSVQTAVVSDQKDKPMNSTIQINFNEAVNPVTVSGNAGDVSQTIQVVNESSTAQTNGASCTANSDCLSYKCEANTCVGDYVDGKFEISNGYKTVEFRTNNECGMNGCGEKIYCLPADSNLQIKIRTASLVDCAVNDDCAAKAPYNTCADNSGLFKSCRDNSGQNYPLAKITPMIGVMDAAFNALDGNRDGNADGPLSFYYDENVQNDTYKDNYRWSFFVNSQIDATPPKITNIIPVSAGASANLSDPIIIDFDKLIMSSSLKSGSIKLTVGTTTIEHKLLNLKSAANIPTGYWTSSENLDASPLDGQPDMTRARINHSMFGENIDYVSQVGSGVKDIFQNCFKPSSGPSCIATQARPSCCNNTSESILEDGSCAVNN
;
A
#
# COMPACT_ATOMS: atom_id res chain seq x y z
N MET A 1 80.75 25.21 49.63
CA MET A 1 79.49 24.46 49.84
C MET A 1 79.81 23.03 50.23
N THR A 2 79.35 22.60 51.41
CA THR A 2 79.54 21.23 51.93
C THR A 2 78.74 20.22 51.07
N LYS A 3 79.17 18.94 51.02
CA LYS A 3 78.49 17.87 50.27
C LYS A 3 76.98 17.82 50.55
N LYS A 4 76.56 18.14 51.78
CA LYS A 4 75.16 18.25 52.22
C LYS A 4 74.35 19.29 51.42
N ASN A 5 74.96 20.42 51.04
CA ASN A 5 74.30 21.47 50.26
C ASN A 5 74.20 21.12 48.76
N LYS A 6 75.06 20.23 48.23
CA LYS A 6 74.96 19.76 46.84
C LYS A 6 73.81 18.76 46.65
N TYR A 7 73.54 17.90 47.62
CA TYR A 7 72.39 17.00 47.58
C TYR A 7 71.07 17.72 47.79
N ILE A 8 71.03 18.78 48.63
CA ILE A 8 69.84 19.62 48.81
C ILE A 8 69.56 20.44 47.54
N LEU A 9 70.58 20.99 46.87
CA LEU A 9 70.39 21.71 45.59
C LEU A 9 69.99 20.78 44.43
N ALA A 10 70.54 19.57 44.38
CA ALA A 10 70.13 18.56 43.40
C ALA A 10 68.71 18.02 43.65
N PHE A 11 68.31 17.92 44.92
CA PHE A 11 66.95 17.53 45.32
C PHE A 11 65.93 18.64 45.04
N LEU A 12 66.25 19.92 45.29
CA LEU A 12 65.41 21.06 44.90
C LEU A 12 65.33 21.21 43.36
N SER A 13 66.42 20.90 42.64
CA SER A 13 66.43 20.91 41.18
C SER A 13 65.59 19.77 40.59
N CYS A 14 65.64 18.55 41.15
CA CYS A 14 64.75 17.46 40.73
C CYS A 14 63.28 17.71 41.10
N LEU A 15 63.00 18.32 42.25
CA LEU A 15 61.63 18.67 42.67
C LEU A 15 61.03 19.76 41.76
N ALA A 16 61.84 20.72 41.32
CA ALA A 16 61.45 21.74 40.34
C ALA A 16 61.28 21.17 38.92
N LEU A 17 62.06 20.16 38.51
CA LEU A 17 61.89 19.48 37.22
C LEU A 17 60.66 18.55 37.19
N SER A 18 60.23 17.98 38.33
CA SER A 18 58.97 17.23 38.42
C SER A 18 57.70 18.09 38.38
N PHE A 19 57.82 19.43 38.50
CA PHE A 19 56.71 20.36 38.33
C PHE A 19 56.56 20.92 36.90
N VAL A 20 57.49 20.61 35.99
CA VAL A 20 57.50 21.14 34.59
C VAL A 20 57.17 20.06 33.55
N SER A 21 56.64 18.91 33.96
CA SER A 21 56.19 17.85 33.04
C SER A 21 54.82 17.29 33.42
N ILE A 22 53.85 18.18 33.67
CA ILE A 22 52.42 17.89 33.50
C ILE A 22 51.91 18.85 32.42
N GLN A 23 52.27 18.56 31.18
CA GLN A 23 51.64 19.11 29.97
C GLN A 23 51.53 17.98 28.95
N ALA A 24 50.83 16.92 29.35
CA ALA A 24 50.28 15.90 28.46
C ALA A 24 49.16 15.12 29.20
N ALA A 25 48.16 15.86 29.70
CA ALA A 25 46.84 15.35 30.10
C ALA A 25 45.91 16.53 30.40
N SER A 26 45.64 17.37 29.40
CA SER A 26 44.51 18.31 29.44
C SER A 26 43.52 17.90 28.36
N ALA A 27 42.82 16.80 28.62
CA ALA A 27 41.58 16.41 27.96
C ALA A 27 40.63 15.85 29.02
N LEU A 28 40.22 16.73 29.95
CA LEU A 28 38.94 16.65 30.67
C LEU A 28 38.77 17.99 31.42
N ASP A 29 38.07 18.95 30.81
CA ASP A 29 37.44 20.03 31.57
C ASP A 29 36.28 19.40 32.35
N VAL A 30 36.53 19.09 33.63
CA VAL A 30 35.51 18.64 34.58
C VAL A 30 35.15 19.83 35.46
N GLY A 31 34.43 20.79 34.89
CA GLY A 31 33.66 21.77 35.65
C GLY A 31 34.46 22.85 36.37
N ALA A 32 35.52 23.38 35.75
CA ALA A 32 36.20 24.57 36.28
C ALA A 32 35.47 25.90 35.98
N ASN A 33 34.36 25.87 35.23
CA ASN A 33 33.55 27.05 34.89
C ASN A 33 32.33 27.29 35.80
N VAL A 34 32.34 26.79 37.05
CA VAL A 34 31.35 27.19 38.07
C VAL A 34 32.07 27.53 39.39
N VAL A 35 33.02 28.45 39.33
CA VAL A 35 33.48 29.18 40.53
C VAL A 35 33.46 30.67 40.24
N THR A 36 32.27 31.19 39.94
CA THR A 36 31.99 32.61 40.08
C THR A 36 30.56 32.79 40.57
N ASN A 37 30.48 33.18 41.84
CA ASN A 37 29.33 33.70 42.56
C ASN A 37 28.19 32.75 42.96
N THR A 38 27.92 32.81 44.27
CA THR A 38 26.71 32.43 45.00
C THR A 38 26.67 31.00 45.53
N ILE A 39 26.91 30.87 46.84
CA ILE A 39 26.42 29.77 47.67
C ILE A 39 24.88 29.78 47.55
N LYS A 40 24.33 28.89 46.70
CA LYS A 40 22.91 28.55 46.68
C LYS A 40 22.80 27.05 46.92
N LEU A 41 22.22 26.71 48.07
CA LEU A 41 21.83 25.36 48.43
C LEU A 41 20.48 25.09 47.76
N SER A 42 20.44 24.43 46.61
CA SER A 42 19.21 23.75 46.12
C SER A 42 19.45 22.86 44.89
N ASN A 43 19.03 21.60 45.02
CA ASN A 43 18.68 20.62 43.98
C ASN A 43 19.75 20.02 43.04
N ASP A 44 21.00 19.83 43.50
CA ASP A 44 21.91 18.90 42.80
C ASP A 44 21.50 17.45 43.08
N SER A 45 21.35 16.65 42.02
CA SER A 45 20.98 15.23 42.13
C SER A 45 21.98 14.46 43.03
N PRO A 46 21.54 13.44 43.80
CA PRO A 46 22.42 12.63 44.65
C PRO A 46 23.62 12.05 43.91
N ILE A 47 23.49 11.82 42.59
CA ILE A 47 24.53 11.29 41.72
C ILE A 47 25.63 12.33 41.45
N GLN A 48 25.29 13.61 41.30
CA GLN A 48 26.26 14.68 41.11
C GLN A 48 27.03 14.99 42.41
N ILE A 49 26.36 14.87 43.55
CA ILE A 49 27.00 14.96 44.87
C ILE A 49 27.97 13.78 45.05
N ALA A 50 27.53 12.55 44.71
CA ALA A 50 28.37 11.35 44.78
C ALA A 50 29.58 11.42 43.85
N SER A 51 29.43 11.88 42.59
CA SER A 51 30.56 11.99 41.65
C SER A 51 31.58 13.03 42.10
N ARG A 52 31.14 14.16 42.65
CA ARG A 52 32.01 15.19 43.24
C ARG A 52 32.79 14.65 44.44
N ILE A 53 32.13 13.88 45.31
CA ILE A 53 32.76 13.22 46.46
C ILE A 53 33.81 12.20 46.00
N ILE A 54 33.47 11.31 45.05
CA ILE A 54 34.39 10.28 44.54
C ILE A 54 35.64 10.92 43.92
N ASN A 55 35.50 12.01 43.17
CA ASN A 55 36.63 12.67 42.53
C ASN A 55 37.58 13.32 43.55
N ILE A 56 37.04 13.89 44.63
CA ILE A 56 37.83 14.41 45.76
C ILE A 56 38.61 13.26 46.44
N PHE A 57 37.97 12.11 46.65
CA PHE A 57 38.65 10.94 47.21
C PHE A 57 39.73 10.35 46.29
N MET A 58 39.52 10.33 44.98
CA MET A 58 40.51 9.88 44.00
C MET A 58 41.77 10.77 44.00
N MET A 59 41.60 12.09 44.06
CA MET A 59 42.73 13.02 44.18
C MET A 59 43.50 12.83 45.49
N PHE A 60 42.78 12.66 46.61
CA PHE A 60 43.41 12.42 47.92
C PHE A 60 44.21 11.11 47.96
N LEU A 61 43.67 10.02 47.43
CA LEU A 61 44.36 8.73 47.36
C LEU A 61 45.58 8.77 46.42
N GLY A 62 45.49 9.50 45.31
CA GLY A 62 46.63 9.72 44.41
C GLY A 62 47.79 10.44 45.10
N ILE A 63 47.51 11.49 45.86
CA ILE A 63 48.52 12.24 46.64
C ILE A 63 49.17 11.33 47.70
N LEU A 64 48.38 10.48 48.38
CA LEU A 64 48.90 9.52 49.35
C LEU A 64 49.81 8.48 48.70
N ALA A 65 49.44 7.94 47.54
CA ALA A 65 50.25 6.97 46.81
C ALA A 65 51.62 7.56 46.42
N VAL A 66 51.65 8.80 45.93
CA VAL A 66 52.90 9.52 45.60
C VAL A 66 53.73 9.76 46.87
N SER A 67 53.09 10.20 47.96
CA SER A 67 53.77 10.49 49.23
C SER A 67 54.44 9.26 49.84
N LEU A 68 53.76 8.10 49.80
CA LEU A 68 54.32 6.82 50.28
C LEU A 68 55.48 6.34 49.41
N THR A 69 55.40 6.57 48.09
CA THR A 69 56.46 6.23 47.14
C THR A 69 57.72 7.04 47.42
N ILE A 70 57.58 8.35 47.66
CA ILE A 70 58.69 9.24 48.04
C ILE A 70 59.29 8.82 49.39
N PHE A 71 58.44 8.55 50.38
CA PHE A 71 58.89 8.11 51.71
C PHE A 71 59.70 6.82 51.65
N ALA A 72 59.22 5.83 50.88
CA ALA A 72 59.91 4.57 50.72
C ALA A 72 61.23 4.72 49.94
N GLY A 73 61.27 5.59 48.93
CA GLY A 73 62.50 5.96 48.22
C GLY A 73 63.54 6.61 49.14
N PHE A 74 63.12 7.55 49.99
CA PHE A 74 63.99 8.20 50.97
C PHE A 74 64.53 7.20 52.01
N LYS A 75 63.68 6.31 52.52
CA LYS A 75 64.08 5.25 53.46
C LYS A 75 65.08 4.29 52.82
N TRP A 76 64.91 3.94 51.55
CA TRP A 76 65.86 3.09 50.83
C TRP A 76 67.23 3.78 50.68
N MET A 77 67.26 5.05 50.29
CA MET A 77 68.50 5.82 50.13
C MET A 77 69.26 6.04 51.44
N THR A 78 68.54 6.17 52.57
CA THR A 78 69.13 6.41 53.89
C THR A 78 69.52 5.14 54.65
N SER A 79 69.26 3.95 54.10
CA SER A 79 69.49 2.67 54.80
C SER A 79 70.96 2.27 54.96
N ALA A 80 71.91 2.96 54.30
CA ALA A 80 73.37 2.78 54.46
C ALA A 80 73.89 1.32 54.42
N GLY A 81 73.17 0.40 53.76
CA GLY A 81 73.51 -1.02 53.68
C GLY A 81 72.92 -1.92 54.77
N ASN A 82 72.11 -1.40 55.70
CA ASN A 82 71.35 -2.23 56.65
C ASN A 82 70.20 -2.96 55.91
N GLU A 83 70.33 -4.28 55.78
CA GLU A 83 69.39 -5.14 55.04
C GLU A 83 67.95 -5.05 55.55
N GLU A 84 67.75 -4.85 56.86
CA GLU A 84 66.42 -4.75 57.47
C GLU A 84 65.67 -3.50 56.99
N ASN A 85 66.37 -2.37 56.90
CA ASN A 85 65.77 -1.11 56.44
C ASN A 85 65.53 -1.09 54.93
N VAL A 86 66.41 -1.74 54.15
CA VAL A 86 66.22 -1.94 52.70
C VAL A 86 65.01 -2.85 52.45
N ALA A 87 64.88 -3.95 53.20
CA ALA A 87 63.74 -4.85 53.10
C ALA A 87 62.43 -4.14 53.45
N ALA A 88 62.43 -3.32 54.50
CA ALA A 88 61.28 -2.51 54.89
C ALA A 88 60.90 -1.47 53.81
N ALA A 89 61.86 -0.78 53.21
CA ALA A 89 61.60 0.19 52.14
C ALA A 89 61.02 -0.47 50.87
N LYS A 90 61.57 -1.61 50.45
CA LYS A 90 61.03 -2.40 49.31
C LYS A 90 59.62 -2.92 49.57
N LYS A 91 59.30 -3.31 50.80
CA LYS A 91 57.93 -3.73 51.18
C LYS A 91 56.93 -2.59 51.04
N ILE A 92 57.30 -1.37 51.44
CA ILE A 92 56.43 -0.19 51.31
C ILE A 92 56.24 0.16 49.82
N LEU A 93 57.29 0.13 49.00
CA LEU A 93 57.18 0.36 47.55
C LEU A 93 56.28 -0.68 46.87
N LYS A 94 56.44 -1.96 47.19
CA LYS A 94 55.61 -3.03 46.62
C LYS A 94 54.12 -2.80 46.93
N ASN A 95 53.81 -2.44 48.17
CA ASN A 95 52.42 -2.19 48.58
C ASN A 95 51.84 -0.91 47.95
N ALA A 96 52.65 0.14 47.77
CA ALA A 96 52.22 1.37 47.13
C ALA A 96 51.89 1.17 45.64
N VAL A 97 52.70 0.38 44.92
CA VAL A 97 52.46 0.06 43.49
C VAL A 97 51.18 -0.77 43.33
N ILE A 98 50.96 -1.77 44.19
CA ILE A 98 49.73 -2.58 44.17
C ILE A 98 48.50 -1.69 44.41
N GLY A 99 48.57 -0.77 45.38
CA GLY A 99 47.50 0.19 45.65
C GLY A 99 47.21 1.10 44.45
N LEU A 100 48.24 1.58 43.74
CA LEU A 100 48.07 2.41 42.55
C LEU A 100 47.37 1.66 41.42
N VAL A 101 47.75 0.41 41.17
CA VAL A 101 47.12 -0.43 40.13
C VAL A 101 45.63 -0.64 40.42
N ILE A 102 45.28 -0.94 41.68
CA ILE A 102 43.87 -1.14 42.08
C ILE A 102 43.03 0.13 41.83
N ILE A 103 43.56 1.31 42.17
CA ILE A 103 42.85 2.59 41.97
C ILE A 103 42.60 2.84 40.48
N LEU A 104 43.61 2.64 39.63
CA LEU A 104 43.49 2.84 38.18
C LEU A 104 42.52 1.83 37.53
N SER A 105 42.59 0.57 37.93
CA SER A 105 41.66 -0.47 37.43
C SER A 105 40.22 -0.22 37.88
N SER A 106 40.01 0.21 39.13
CA SER A 106 38.67 0.52 39.64
C SER A 106 38.02 1.66 38.85
N TRP A 107 38.78 2.70 38.51
CA TRP A 107 38.26 3.81 37.71
C TRP A 107 37.89 3.36 36.29
N GLY A 108 38.73 2.54 35.66
CA GLY A 108 38.44 1.98 34.32
C GLY A 108 37.17 1.12 34.28
N ILE A 109 36.94 0.29 35.31
CA ILE A 109 35.74 -0.55 35.40
C ILE A 109 34.48 0.29 35.60
N VAL A 110 34.53 1.29 36.49
CA VAL A 110 33.38 2.18 36.74
C VAL A 110 33.04 3.00 35.48
N ALA A 111 34.05 3.51 34.77
CA ALA A 111 33.85 4.23 33.51
C ALA A 111 33.24 3.33 32.43
N PHE A 112 33.66 2.06 32.35
CA PHE A 112 33.10 1.08 31.42
C PHE A 112 31.63 0.76 31.73
N ILE A 113 31.29 0.53 33.00
CA ILE A 113 29.92 0.21 33.42
C ILE A 113 28.99 1.43 33.27
N LEU A 114 29.43 2.62 33.68
CA LEU A 114 28.64 3.85 33.51
C LEU A 114 28.47 4.22 32.04
N GLY A 115 29.49 3.99 31.20
CA GLY A 115 29.38 4.19 29.76
C GLY A 115 28.29 3.31 29.11
N ARG A 116 28.06 2.11 29.65
CA ARG A 116 26.98 1.23 29.19
C ARG A 116 25.62 1.60 29.78
N LEU A 117 25.56 1.97 31.07
CA LEU A 117 24.31 2.33 31.73
C LEU A 117 23.76 3.70 31.30
N ILE A 118 24.62 4.68 31.01
CA ILE A 118 24.20 6.00 30.53
C ILE A 118 23.71 5.90 29.07
N SER A 119 24.30 5.01 28.25
CA SER A 119 23.77 4.72 26.92
C SER A 119 22.38 4.07 26.93
N ASP A 120 22.04 3.29 27.97
CA ASP A 120 20.70 2.68 28.13
C ASP A 120 19.69 3.56 28.87
N THR A 121 20.13 4.57 29.66
CA THR A 121 19.22 5.39 30.49
C THR A 121 18.98 6.80 29.90
N ALA A 122 19.67 7.20 28.82
CA ALA A 122 19.55 8.53 28.21
C ALA A 122 18.46 8.67 27.12
N ASN A 123 17.48 7.76 27.07
CA ASN A 123 16.33 7.80 26.15
C ASN A 123 14.97 7.95 26.85
N GLN A 124 14.90 8.64 27.99
CA GLN A 124 13.64 8.97 28.66
C GLN A 124 13.70 10.41 29.22
N GLY A 125 13.08 11.36 28.52
CA GLY A 125 12.52 12.59 29.10
C GLY A 125 13.32 13.90 29.01
N GLY A 126 13.05 14.68 27.95
CA GLY A 126 13.00 16.16 28.03
C GLY A 126 14.24 16.96 27.56
N ASN A 127 13.98 17.87 26.61
CA ASN A 127 14.86 18.87 25.98
C ASN A 127 15.89 18.37 24.94
N ILE A 128 15.41 18.28 23.69
CA ILE A 128 16.25 18.11 22.50
C ILE A 128 16.82 19.47 22.08
N ILE A 129 18.00 19.80 22.60
CA ILE A 129 18.95 20.62 21.84
C ILE A 129 20.37 20.13 22.15
N ASN A 130 21.02 19.65 21.09
CA ASN A 130 22.46 19.41 20.93
C ASN A 130 23.01 18.01 21.27
N ASN A 131 23.26 17.28 20.17
CA ASN A 131 24.41 16.39 20.00
C ASN A 131 24.34 15.00 20.68
N THR A 132 23.47 14.14 20.16
CA THR A 132 23.69 12.68 20.16
C THR A 132 23.38 12.13 18.78
N ARG A 133 24.27 11.24 18.30
CA ARG A 133 24.12 10.44 17.07
C ARG A 133 22.91 9.50 17.19
N SER A 134 21.70 10.03 17.04
CA SER A 134 20.52 9.23 16.72
C SER A 134 20.34 9.31 15.20
N GLY A 135 20.58 8.18 14.52
CA GLY A 135 20.58 8.06 13.07
C GLY A 135 19.22 8.22 12.40
N PHE A 136 18.14 8.31 13.18
CA PHE A 136 16.83 8.71 12.68
C PHE A 136 16.76 10.23 12.61
N GLY A 137 16.88 10.76 11.39
CA GLY A 137 16.88 12.20 11.16
C GLY A 137 15.65 12.90 11.77
N LEU A 138 15.88 14.09 12.31
CA LEU A 138 14.79 14.98 12.72
C LEU A 138 13.86 15.22 11.52
N GLY A 139 12.55 15.19 11.77
CA GLY A 139 11.54 15.29 10.71
C GLY A 139 11.23 13.98 9.98
N SER A 140 11.61 12.82 10.55
CA SER A 140 11.35 11.49 9.97
C SER A 140 9.90 11.27 9.51
N GLY A 141 8.92 11.83 10.22
CA GLY A 141 7.50 11.77 9.85
C GLY A 141 7.14 12.40 8.50
N ALA A 142 8.07 13.12 7.86
CA ALA A 142 7.88 13.61 6.50
C ALA A 142 7.88 12.48 5.46
N LEU A 143 8.66 11.41 5.69
CA LEU A 143 8.75 10.23 4.84
C LEU A 143 7.60 9.26 5.15
N GLY A 144 6.83 8.92 4.13
CA GLY A 144 5.72 7.97 4.25
C GLY A 144 4.46 8.58 4.86
N SER A 145 4.54 9.18 6.05
CA SER A 145 3.37 9.77 6.70
C SER A 145 2.96 11.13 6.13
N CYS A 146 3.87 11.89 5.51
CA CYS A 146 3.59 13.21 4.94
C CYS A 146 3.95 13.29 3.44
N THR A 147 4.68 14.31 2.99
CA THR A 147 4.86 14.68 1.57
C THR A 147 5.91 13.89 0.81
N VAL A 148 6.91 13.32 1.49
CA VAL A 148 7.95 12.49 0.85
C VAL A 148 7.45 11.06 0.73
N GLN A 149 7.44 10.50 -0.48
CA GLN A 149 6.98 9.14 -0.75
C GLN A 149 8.10 8.12 -0.54
N SER A 150 9.27 8.37 -1.15
CA SER A 150 10.44 7.49 -1.09
C SER A 150 11.73 8.29 -1.27
N VAL A 151 12.82 7.76 -0.72
CA VAL A 151 14.18 8.29 -0.90
C VAL A 151 15.15 7.17 -1.20
N TYR A 152 16.18 7.49 -1.97
CA TYR A 152 17.37 6.68 -2.17
C TYR A 152 18.61 7.58 -2.02
N PRO A 153 19.65 7.15 -1.29
CA PRO A 153 19.71 5.95 -0.47
C PRO A 153 18.69 5.91 0.66
N GLU A 154 18.37 4.71 1.14
CA GLU A 154 17.43 4.53 2.25
C GLU A 154 18.00 5.14 3.55
N PRO A 155 17.14 5.60 4.47
CA PRO A 155 17.59 6.07 5.78
C PRO A 155 18.43 5.01 6.52
N GLU A 156 19.57 5.43 7.07
CA GLU A 156 20.56 4.59 7.76
C GLU A 156 21.21 3.48 6.92
N GLN A 157 21.02 3.50 5.59
CA GLN A 157 21.70 2.57 4.70
C GLN A 157 23.22 2.74 4.80
N LYS A 158 23.94 1.61 4.85
CA LYS A 158 25.39 1.56 5.00
C LYS A 158 26.07 1.03 3.76
N GLU A 159 27.38 1.22 3.71
CA GLU A 159 28.26 0.73 2.66
C GLU A 159 27.90 1.23 1.25
N LEU A 160 27.32 2.42 1.15
CA LEU A 160 26.95 2.99 -0.14
C LEU A 160 28.19 3.36 -0.96
N PRO A 161 28.19 3.12 -2.26
CA PRO A 161 29.26 3.59 -3.12
C PRO A 161 29.37 5.12 -3.19
N ARG A 162 30.56 5.63 -3.48
CA ARG A 162 30.86 7.07 -3.49
C ARG A 162 30.22 7.83 -4.66
N ASN A 163 29.97 7.16 -5.78
CA ASN A 163 29.37 7.72 -7.01
C ASN A 163 27.84 7.62 -7.06
N THR A 164 27.20 7.16 -5.99
CA THR A 164 25.74 7.01 -5.93
C THR A 164 25.00 8.37 -5.99
N ALA A 165 23.97 8.43 -6.82
CA ALA A 165 23.02 9.54 -6.88
C ALA A 165 22.03 9.49 -5.71
N ILE A 166 21.50 10.66 -5.36
CA ILE A 166 20.43 10.81 -4.36
C ILE A 166 19.12 11.05 -5.09
N ILE A 167 18.14 10.20 -4.85
CA ILE A 167 16.83 10.24 -5.51
C ILE A 167 15.75 10.50 -4.47
N VAL A 168 14.85 11.43 -4.75
CA VAL A 168 13.71 11.75 -3.88
C VAL A 168 12.45 11.76 -4.72
N THR A 169 11.44 10.99 -4.33
CA THR A 169 10.10 11.05 -4.93
C THR A 169 9.10 11.61 -3.92
N PHE A 170 8.40 12.66 -4.31
CA PHE A 170 7.35 13.31 -3.53
C PHE A 170 5.96 12.77 -3.93
N LYS A 171 4.96 12.96 -3.06
CA LYS A 171 3.58 12.54 -3.36
C LYS A 171 2.87 13.50 -4.33
N GLU A 172 3.30 14.75 -4.33
CA GLU A 172 2.80 15.83 -5.18
C GLU A 172 3.90 16.43 -6.05
N ASP A 173 3.51 17.15 -7.10
CA ASP A 173 4.44 17.73 -8.06
C ASP A 173 5.26 18.85 -7.42
N VAL A 174 6.57 18.82 -7.63
CA VAL A 174 7.50 19.83 -7.13
C VAL A 174 7.60 20.99 -8.12
N LYS A 175 7.62 22.21 -7.59
CA LYS A 175 7.95 23.39 -8.38
C LYS A 175 9.46 23.42 -8.64
N LEU A 176 9.85 22.98 -9.85
CA LEU A 176 11.26 22.74 -10.22
C LEU A 176 12.18 23.96 -10.06
N ASP A 177 11.64 25.18 -10.14
CA ASP A 177 12.42 26.42 -9.93
C ASP A 177 12.93 26.62 -8.49
N THR A 178 12.36 25.90 -7.53
CA THR A 178 12.81 25.92 -6.14
C THR A 178 13.97 24.97 -5.87
N VAL A 179 14.21 24.00 -6.77
CA VAL A 179 15.25 22.96 -6.61
C VAL A 179 16.48 23.25 -7.47
N CYS A 180 16.33 23.95 -8.60
CA CYS A 180 17.42 24.26 -9.52
C CYS A 180 17.82 25.73 -9.51
N VAL A 181 19.12 25.95 -9.73
CA VAL A 181 19.71 27.25 -10.04
C VAL A 181 20.59 27.16 -11.29
N ASN A 182 20.82 28.30 -11.93
CA ASN A 182 21.73 28.41 -13.06
C ASN A 182 23.20 28.58 -12.60
N SER A 183 24.10 28.86 -13.55
CA SER A 183 25.52 29.12 -13.27
C SER A 183 25.77 30.37 -12.43
N THR A 184 24.80 31.28 -12.31
CA THR A 184 24.85 32.50 -11.48
C THR A 184 24.05 32.36 -10.17
N ASP A 185 23.75 31.14 -9.75
CA ASP A 185 22.98 30.80 -8.54
C ASP A 185 21.58 31.46 -8.49
N THR A 186 21.00 31.78 -9.65
CA THR A 186 19.64 32.30 -9.77
C THR A 186 18.67 31.14 -9.99
N ALA A 187 17.58 31.11 -9.21
CA ALA A 187 16.52 30.12 -9.32
C ALA A 187 15.92 30.08 -10.73
N CYS A 188 15.76 28.88 -11.26
CA CYS A 188 15.21 28.64 -12.59
C CYS A 188 14.65 27.22 -12.66
N ALA A 189 13.68 26.98 -13.55
CA ALA A 189 13.10 25.66 -13.71
C ALA A 189 14.15 24.67 -14.20
N CYS A 190 14.29 23.54 -13.49
CA CYS A 190 15.13 22.43 -13.93
C CYS A 190 14.75 22.04 -15.36
N ASP A 191 15.69 22.13 -16.29
CA ASP A 191 15.41 21.89 -17.71
C ASP A 191 16.07 20.61 -18.25
N ASN A 192 16.70 19.82 -17.37
CA ASN A 192 17.53 18.66 -17.72
C ASN A 192 18.66 18.99 -18.74
N THR A 193 18.95 20.27 -18.98
CA THR A 193 20.04 20.74 -19.84
C THR A 193 21.15 21.35 -18.99
N SER A 194 22.25 21.78 -19.62
CA SER A 194 23.35 22.45 -18.91
C SER A 194 23.04 23.89 -18.46
N ALA A 195 21.90 24.47 -18.84
CA ALA A 195 21.58 25.87 -18.55
C ALA A 195 21.01 26.07 -17.14
N CYS A 196 20.08 25.20 -16.73
CA CYS A 196 19.48 25.23 -15.41
C CYS A 196 19.35 23.83 -14.81
N ASN A 197 20.44 23.36 -14.20
CA ASN A 197 20.50 22.03 -13.59
C ASN A 197 21.36 21.96 -12.34
N ARG A 198 21.88 23.07 -11.79
CA ARG A 198 22.67 23.01 -10.56
C ARG A 198 21.74 22.98 -9.35
N LEU A 199 22.11 22.21 -8.32
CA LEU A 199 21.33 22.10 -7.09
C LEU A 199 21.22 23.45 -6.36
N ASN A 200 19.99 23.84 -6.01
CA ASN A 200 19.75 24.96 -5.11
C ASN A 200 20.12 24.58 -3.66
N LYS A 201 21.36 24.86 -3.29
CA LYS A 201 21.95 24.54 -1.97
C LYS A 201 21.28 25.23 -0.79
N ASN A 202 20.39 26.20 -1.00
CA ASN A 202 19.61 26.77 0.10
C ASN A 202 18.47 25.83 0.52
N ASN A 203 17.84 25.20 -0.48
CA ASN A 203 16.60 24.44 -0.30
C ASN A 203 16.86 22.94 -0.18
N PHE A 204 17.87 22.42 -0.89
CA PHE A 204 18.31 21.03 -0.85
C PHE A 204 19.81 20.99 -0.55
N LYS A 205 20.19 20.38 0.58
CA LYS A 205 21.60 20.28 1.01
C LYS A 205 22.06 18.84 1.15
N ILE A 206 23.31 18.58 0.80
CA ILE A 206 24.00 17.30 1.00
C ILE A 206 25.33 17.59 1.69
N TYR A 207 25.51 17.16 2.94
CA TYR A 207 26.69 17.50 3.73
C TYR A 207 27.19 16.33 4.58
N GLU A 208 28.47 16.37 4.92
CA GLU A 208 29.13 15.36 5.75
C GLU A 208 28.74 15.51 7.25
N GLY A 209 28.48 14.38 7.89
CA GLY A 209 28.14 14.28 9.30
C GLY A 209 26.89 15.10 9.63
N SER A 210 26.93 15.85 10.74
CA SER A 210 25.80 16.64 11.22
C SER A 210 25.95 18.16 11.00
N SER A 211 27.02 18.61 10.34
CA SER A 211 27.35 20.03 10.19
C SER A 211 26.92 20.55 8.82
N GLN A 212 25.96 21.48 8.77
CA GLN A 212 25.51 22.13 7.52
C GLN A 212 26.52 23.14 6.93
N ALA A 213 27.79 23.13 7.39
CA ALA A 213 28.76 24.16 7.05
C ALA A 213 29.17 24.18 5.57
N SER A 214 29.08 23.05 4.85
CA SER A 214 29.40 22.94 3.43
C SER A 214 28.46 21.94 2.76
N SER A 215 27.74 22.38 1.71
CA SER A 215 26.90 21.50 0.89
C SER A 215 27.65 21.11 -0.39
N THR A 216 27.53 19.84 -0.76
CA THR A 216 28.09 19.24 -1.97
C THR A 216 27.47 19.90 -3.21
N ASP A 217 28.30 20.19 -4.22
CA ASP A 217 27.82 20.62 -5.53
C ASP A 217 27.28 19.41 -6.30
N ALA A 218 26.09 19.58 -6.88
CA ALA A 218 25.40 18.51 -7.59
C ALA A 218 24.60 19.07 -8.77
N ILE A 219 24.31 18.17 -9.72
CA ILE A 219 23.39 18.38 -10.82
C ILE A 219 22.04 17.75 -10.47
N VAL A 220 20.96 18.40 -10.86
CA VAL A 220 19.59 17.93 -10.70
C VAL A 220 19.04 17.54 -12.07
N THR A 221 18.43 16.37 -12.11
CA THR A 221 17.69 15.85 -13.26
C THR A 221 16.36 15.26 -12.80
N HIS A 222 15.39 15.13 -13.68
CA HIS A 222 14.10 14.52 -13.39
C HIS A 222 13.56 13.77 -14.62
N PRO A 223 12.72 12.74 -14.46
CA PRO A 223 12.13 12.05 -15.60
C PRO A 223 11.21 12.97 -16.42
N ALA A 224 11.14 12.75 -17.72
CA ALA A 224 10.32 13.55 -18.61
C ALA A 224 8.83 13.40 -18.25
N GLY A 225 8.12 14.53 -18.08
CA GLY A 225 6.72 14.54 -17.68
C GLY A 225 6.46 14.16 -16.21
N ASP A 226 7.51 13.92 -15.41
CA ASP A 226 7.41 13.69 -13.96
C ASP A 226 8.15 14.79 -13.19
N ASN A 227 7.39 15.58 -12.43
CA ASN A 227 7.92 16.63 -11.56
C ASN A 227 7.96 16.19 -10.08
N LYS A 228 7.66 14.92 -9.78
CA LYS A 228 7.67 14.36 -8.42
C LYS A 228 8.99 13.72 -8.06
N THR A 229 9.68 13.16 -9.04
CA THR A 229 10.94 12.45 -8.83
C THR A 229 12.12 13.33 -9.20
N ILE A 230 12.99 13.58 -8.24
CA ILE A 230 14.18 14.42 -8.38
C ILE A 230 15.41 13.56 -8.19
N VAL A 231 16.31 13.55 -9.17
CA VAL A 231 17.59 12.85 -9.14
C VAL A 231 18.70 13.88 -9.00
N VAL A 232 19.45 13.79 -7.90
CA VAL A 232 20.55 14.67 -7.55
C VAL A 232 21.87 13.91 -7.67
N THR A 233 22.69 14.30 -8.63
CA THR A 233 23.97 13.68 -8.96
C THR A 233 25.11 14.54 -8.45
N PRO A 234 25.86 14.10 -7.43
CA PRO A 234 27.06 14.81 -6.97
C PRO A 234 28.07 15.02 -8.10
N LEU A 235 28.64 16.21 -8.22
CA LEU A 235 29.68 16.50 -9.23
C LEU A 235 31.02 15.81 -8.94
N SER A 236 31.22 15.37 -7.71
CA SER A 236 32.39 14.62 -7.28
C SER A 236 31.93 13.48 -6.37
N PRO A 237 32.61 12.32 -6.40
CA PRO A 237 32.24 11.20 -5.55
C PRO A 237 32.24 11.60 -4.08
N LEU A 238 31.16 11.24 -3.37
CA LEU A 238 30.97 11.52 -1.95
C LEU A 238 32.03 10.79 -1.11
N GLY A 239 32.26 11.27 0.11
CA GLY A 239 33.16 10.63 1.08
C GLY A 239 34.63 10.61 0.67
N SER A 240 35.40 9.86 1.46
CA SER A 240 36.85 9.73 1.29
C SER A 240 37.21 8.37 0.67
N PRO A 241 38.28 8.27 -0.13
CA PRO A 241 38.79 6.99 -0.61
C PRO A 241 39.47 6.14 0.49
N SER A 242 39.59 6.65 1.73
CA SER A 242 40.26 5.93 2.83
C SER A 242 39.28 5.38 3.86
N ASP A 243 38.29 6.19 4.27
CA ASP A 243 37.40 5.87 5.38
C ASP A 243 35.92 5.99 4.97
N ASN A 244 35.07 5.23 5.65
CA ASN A 244 33.62 5.38 5.53
C ASN A 244 33.18 6.70 6.18
N THR A 245 32.27 7.39 5.52
CA THR A 245 31.83 8.74 5.92
C THR A 245 30.31 8.81 5.95
N TRP A 246 29.75 9.31 7.05
CA TRP A 246 28.32 9.58 7.15
C TRP A 246 27.96 10.86 6.42
N TYR A 247 26.92 10.81 5.60
CA TYR A 247 26.33 11.95 4.92
C TYR A 247 24.91 12.20 5.40
N THR A 248 24.48 13.45 5.29
CA THR A 248 23.14 13.89 5.60
C THR A 248 22.56 14.66 4.43
N THR A 249 21.34 14.30 4.04
CA THR A 249 20.53 15.07 3.11
C THR A 249 19.49 15.87 3.88
N TYR A 250 19.29 17.13 3.51
CA TYR A 250 18.32 18.03 4.12
C TYR A 250 17.47 18.72 3.05
N LEU A 251 16.16 18.66 3.22
CA LEU A 251 15.15 19.31 2.40
C LEU A 251 14.45 20.38 3.24
N SER A 252 14.45 21.63 2.79
CA SER A 252 13.77 22.74 3.47
C SER A 252 12.32 22.90 3.00
N ASN A 253 11.53 23.65 3.78
CA ASN A 253 10.21 24.11 3.39
C ASN A 253 10.20 25.08 2.20
N ASP A 254 11.34 25.59 1.77
CA ASP A 254 11.42 26.50 0.63
C ASP A 254 11.26 25.76 -0.71
N ILE A 255 11.30 24.41 -0.69
CA ILE A 255 10.86 23.59 -1.82
C ILE A 255 9.33 23.65 -1.85
N GLN A 256 8.76 24.11 -2.96
CA GLN A 256 7.32 24.39 -3.07
C GLN A 256 6.59 23.33 -3.90
N ALA A 257 5.31 23.12 -3.57
CA ALA A 257 4.40 22.33 -4.41
C ALA A 257 4.01 23.12 -5.68
N ALA A 258 3.87 22.42 -6.80
CA ALA A 258 3.46 23.03 -8.08
C ALA A 258 1.95 23.34 -8.14
N SER A 259 1.14 22.70 -7.29
CA SER A 259 -0.33 22.78 -7.25
C SER A 259 -0.90 24.13 -6.79
N GLY A 260 -0.05 25.09 -6.41
CA GLY A 260 -0.46 26.40 -5.93
C GLY A 260 -1.01 26.34 -4.50
N CYS A 261 -0.96 27.48 -3.79
CA CYS A 261 -1.17 27.48 -2.35
C CYS A 261 -2.65 27.60 -1.97
N PRO A 262 -3.14 26.88 -0.95
CA PRO A 262 -4.46 27.11 -0.41
C PRO A 262 -4.59 28.56 0.09
N ASN A 263 -5.71 29.22 -0.23
CA ASN A 263 -6.06 30.57 0.24
C ASN A 263 -5.15 31.71 -0.24
N ASP A 264 -4.62 31.64 -1.47
CA ASP A 264 -3.81 32.70 -2.08
C ASP A 264 -2.52 33.06 -1.30
N ALA A 265 -1.98 32.12 -0.51
CA ALA A 265 -0.71 32.33 0.17
C ALA A 265 0.43 32.54 -0.84
N ALA A 266 1.36 33.45 -0.54
CA ALA A 266 2.45 33.84 -1.45
C ALA A 266 3.46 32.71 -1.73
N ALA A 267 3.53 31.70 -0.86
CA ALA A 267 4.34 30.49 -0.99
C ALA A 267 3.72 29.37 -0.14
N CYS A 268 3.84 28.12 -0.59
CA CYS A 268 3.39 26.92 0.10
C CYS A 268 4.56 25.94 0.04
N GLY A 269 5.18 25.78 1.20
CA GLY A 269 6.26 24.84 1.35
C GLY A 269 5.74 23.41 1.34
N MET A 270 6.51 22.51 0.75
CA MET A 270 6.14 21.09 0.65
C MET A 270 6.13 20.38 2.00
N PHE A 271 6.49 21.06 3.11
CA PHE A 271 6.42 20.51 4.46
C PHE A 271 5.44 21.27 5.37
N ASP A 272 4.64 22.22 4.83
CA ASP A 272 3.67 23.02 5.62
C ASP A 272 2.60 22.18 6.33
N THR A 273 2.25 21.02 5.75
CA THR A 273 1.26 20.09 6.32
C THR A 273 1.89 19.01 7.20
N CYS A 274 3.21 18.98 7.30
CA CYS A 274 3.95 18.00 8.08
C CYS A 274 4.17 18.48 9.52
N ALA A 275 4.52 17.56 10.42
CA ALA A 275 4.86 17.93 11.80
C ALA A 275 6.14 18.77 11.92
N THR A 276 6.99 18.73 10.90
CA THR A 276 8.20 19.55 10.78
C THR A 276 8.22 20.19 9.40
N ASP A 277 8.74 21.40 9.31
CA ASP A 277 8.92 22.19 8.08
C ASP A 277 10.18 21.78 7.29
N TYR A 278 10.72 20.60 7.55
CA TYR A 278 11.86 20.05 6.83
C TYR A 278 11.86 18.54 6.92
N TYR A 279 12.66 17.94 6.04
CA TYR A 279 13.02 16.53 6.14
C TYR A 279 14.54 16.36 6.10
N ARG A 280 15.04 15.45 6.93
CA ARG A 280 16.46 15.11 6.99
C ARG A 280 16.63 13.62 7.18
N TRP A 281 17.58 13.01 6.46
CA TRP A 281 18.00 11.64 6.70
C TRP A 281 19.50 11.48 6.50
N GLN A 282 20.05 10.40 7.06
CA GLN A 282 21.48 10.11 7.01
C GLN A 282 21.73 8.73 6.40
N PHE A 283 22.90 8.57 5.79
CA PHE A 283 23.38 7.30 5.24
C PHE A 283 24.92 7.27 5.29
N GLU A 284 25.51 6.08 5.24
CA GLU A 284 26.96 5.89 5.31
C GLU A 284 27.53 5.54 3.92
N VAL A 285 28.38 6.42 3.43
CA VAL A 285 29.14 6.23 2.19
C VAL A 285 30.44 5.50 2.50
N SER A 286 30.70 4.43 1.76
CA SER A 286 31.92 3.63 1.83
C SER A 286 33.12 4.32 1.17
N ASN A 287 34.29 3.71 1.26
CA ASN A 287 35.48 4.13 0.53
C ASN A 287 35.58 3.58 -0.91
N LYS A 288 34.54 2.89 -1.42
CA LYS A 288 34.52 2.24 -2.73
C LYS A 288 33.67 2.99 -3.76
N LEU A 289 34.03 2.86 -5.03
CA LEU A 289 33.17 3.23 -6.15
C LEU A 289 32.36 2.01 -6.59
N ASP A 290 31.16 2.26 -7.09
CA ASP A 290 30.37 1.24 -7.76
C ASP A 290 30.81 1.16 -9.21
N LEU A 291 31.22 -0.03 -9.60
CA LEU A 291 31.54 -0.38 -10.98
C LEU A 291 30.78 -1.64 -11.38
N THR A 292 29.72 -1.99 -10.64
CA THR A 292 28.88 -3.14 -10.94
C THR A 292 27.77 -2.69 -11.86
N PRO A 293 27.63 -3.26 -13.07
CA PRO A 293 26.47 -3.01 -13.91
C PRO A 293 25.17 -3.50 -13.26
N PRO A 294 24.04 -2.78 -13.42
CA PRO A 294 22.74 -3.34 -13.07
C PRO A 294 22.41 -4.48 -14.03
N GLN A 295 21.63 -5.43 -13.52
CA GLN A 295 21.16 -6.60 -14.25
C GLN A 295 19.67 -6.79 -14.01
N VAL A 296 18.96 -7.27 -15.04
CA VAL A 296 17.59 -7.79 -14.84
C VAL A 296 17.67 -9.08 -14.05
N VAL A 297 16.97 -9.15 -12.92
CA VAL A 297 16.97 -10.31 -12.03
C VAL A 297 16.44 -11.53 -12.77
N LEU A 298 17.14 -12.66 -12.64
CA LEU A 298 16.68 -13.94 -13.19
C LEU A 298 15.31 -14.30 -12.59
N ASN A 299 14.33 -14.62 -13.44
CA ASN A 299 12.93 -14.83 -13.06
C ASN A 299 12.29 -13.60 -12.38
N GLY A 300 12.87 -12.41 -12.56
CA GLY A 300 12.39 -11.14 -12.04
C GLY A 300 11.53 -10.35 -13.02
N ILE A 301 11.07 -10.96 -14.12
CA ILE A 301 10.21 -10.33 -15.12
C ILE A 301 8.82 -10.96 -15.11
N PHE A 302 7.81 -10.14 -15.36
CA PHE A 302 6.43 -10.58 -15.55
C PHE A 302 5.79 -9.78 -16.69
N PRO A 303 5.00 -10.39 -17.58
CA PRO A 303 4.88 -11.83 -17.80
C PRO A 303 6.22 -12.51 -18.10
N GLU A 304 6.30 -13.79 -17.77
CA GLU A 304 7.45 -14.63 -18.08
C GLU A 304 7.59 -14.84 -19.60
N PRO A 305 8.78 -15.21 -20.11
CA PRO A 305 8.98 -15.51 -21.53
C PRO A 305 8.03 -16.62 -22.03
N ASP A 306 7.29 -16.33 -23.11
CA ASP A 306 6.26 -17.19 -23.69
C ASP A 306 5.98 -16.78 -25.15
N ASP A 307 6.34 -17.62 -26.13
CA ASP A 307 6.13 -17.24 -27.54
C ASP A 307 4.95 -17.95 -28.20
N ALA A 308 4.35 -18.93 -27.53
CA ALA A 308 3.43 -19.86 -28.13
C ALA A 308 2.04 -19.80 -27.50
N ARG A 309 1.10 -19.20 -28.24
CA ARG A 309 -0.33 -19.20 -27.88
C ARG A 309 -0.83 -20.56 -27.41
N ASP A 310 -1.41 -20.58 -26.22
CA ASP A 310 -2.03 -21.76 -25.65
C ASP A 310 -3.28 -22.23 -26.43
N ASN A 311 -3.45 -23.55 -26.51
CA ASN A 311 -4.64 -24.14 -27.13
C ASN A 311 -5.76 -24.25 -26.10
N VAL A 312 -6.83 -23.46 -26.27
CA VAL A 312 -8.01 -23.56 -25.40
C VAL A 312 -8.86 -24.77 -25.80
N VAL A 313 -8.87 -25.81 -24.97
CA VAL A 313 -9.75 -26.97 -25.14
C VAL A 313 -10.96 -26.84 -24.20
N SER A 314 -12.14 -26.70 -24.80
CA SER A 314 -13.41 -26.68 -24.07
C SER A 314 -13.72 -28.08 -23.53
N ASN A 315 -13.55 -28.30 -22.23
CA ASN A 315 -13.75 -29.61 -21.60
C ASN A 315 -15.19 -29.85 -21.11
N SER A 316 -16.02 -28.80 -21.03
CA SER A 316 -17.46 -28.92 -20.77
C SER A 316 -18.27 -27.94 -21.61
N ILE A 317 -19.50 -28.32 -21.94
CA ILE A 317 -20.47 -27.44 -22.59
C ILE A 317 -21.08 -26.49 -21.55
N LEU A 318 -21.20 -25.22 -21.92
CA LEU A 318 -21.91 -24.20 -21.16
C LEU A 318 -23.38 -24.65 -20.97
N ALA A 319 -23.87 -24.74 -19.74
CA ALA A 319 -25.23 -25.21 -19.44
C ALA A 319 -26.07 -24.12 -18.76
N ALA A 320 -27.28 -23.87 -19.27
CA ALA A 320 -28.24 -22.96 -18.66
C ALA A 320 -29.00 -23.66 -17.53
N ALA A 321 -29.23 -22.94 -16.43
CA ALA A 321 -30.05 -23.43 -15.33
C ALA A 321 -31.51 -23.61 -15.77
N SER A 322 -32.16 -24.64 -15.24
CA SER A 322 -33.56 -24.96 -15.51
C SER A 322 -34.34 -25.17 -14.21
N GLY A 323 -35.60 -24.76 -14.22
CA GLY A 323 -36.59 -24.91 -13.14
C GLY A 323 -37.98 -25.04 -13.73
N SER A 324 -39.03 -25.15 -12.91
CA SER A 324 -40.40 -25.28 -13.43
C SER A 324 -41.46 -24.87 -12.43
N PHE A 325 -42.63 -24.44 -12.93
CA PHE A 325 -43.87 -24.36 -12.17
C PHE A 325 -44.85 -25.43 -12.64
N LYS A 326 -45.36 -26.25 -11.72
CA LYS A 326 -46.39 -27.26 -12.01
C LYS A 326 -47.72 -26.82 -11.41
N VAL A 327 -48.76 -26.71 -12.23
CA VAL A 327 -50.11 -26.35 -11.80
C VAL A 327 -50.86 -27.61 -11.35
N ASN A 328 -51.17 -27.70 -10.06
CA ASN A 328 -51.92 -28.81 -9.46
C ASN A 328 -53.39 -28.49 -9.22
N GLY A 329 -53.75 -27.21 -9.14
CA GLY A 329 -55.11 -26.76 -8.85
C GLY A 329 -55.40 -25.38 -9.41
N MET A 330 -56.57 -24.84 -9.09
CA MET A 330 -57.01 -23.51 -9.51
C MET A 330 -56.50 -22.45 -8.51
N PRO A 331 -55.70 -21.46 -8.94
CA PRO A 331 -55.27 -20.35 -8.09
C PRO A 331 -56.44 -19.46 -7.65
N GLN A 332 -56.29 -18.83 -6.50
CA GLN A 332 -57.30 -17.99 -5.89
C GLN A 332 -57.02 -16.51 -6.14
N ALA A 333 -58.05 -15.76 -6.52
CA ALA A 333 -57.96 -14.31 -6.67
C ALA A 333 -58.18 -13.62 -5.32
N TYR A 334 -57.81 -12.34 -5.24
CA TYR A 334 -58.22 -11.51 -4.12
C TYR A 334 -59.75 -11.37 -4.06
N VAL A 335 -60.34 -11.65 -2.90
CA VAL A 335 -61.76 -11.40 -2.60
C VAL A 335 -61.82 -10.48 -1.39
N SER A 336 -62.50 -9.35 -1.52
CA SER A 336 -62.72 -8.42 -0.40
C SER A 336 -63.63 -9.04 0.66
N ALA A 337 -63.46 -8.64 1.92
CA ALA A 337 -64.35 -9.05 3.00
C ALA A 337 -65.80 -8.62 2.72
N GLU A 338 -66.77 -9.48 3.06
CA GLU A 338 -68.20 -9.27 2.82
C GLU A 338 -68.98 -9.37 4.13
N VAL A 339 -69.98 -8.50 4.29
CA VAL A 339 -70.88 -8.55 5.44
C VAL A 339 -72.09 -9.40 5.11
N GLY A 340 -72.33 -10.43 5.91
CA GLY A 340 -73.49 -11.32 5.82
C GLY A 340 -74.79 -10.65 6.27
N THR A 341 -75.87 -11.44 6.31
CA THR A 341 -77.20 -10.95 6.69
C THR A 341 -77.24 -10.41 8.12
N ILE A 342 -77.75 -9.19 8.28
CA ILE A 342 -77.89 -8.53 9.58
C ILE A 342 -79.21 -8.94 10.22
N SER A 343 -79.15 -9.41 11.47
CA SER A 343 -80.33 -9.73 12.29
C SER A 343 -80.41 -8.77 13.47
N SER A 344 -81.57 -8.17 13.71
CA SER A 344 -81.83 -7.25 14.83
C SER A 344 -82.71 -7.90 15.92
N VAL A 345 -82.47 -7.54 17.18
CA VAL A 345 -83.23 -8.01 18.35
C VAL A 345 -83.61 -6.81 19.22
N PRO A 346 -84.88 -6.65 19.66
CA PRO A 346 -86.04 -7.49 19.34
C PRO A 346 -86.49 -7.34 17.87
N ASN A 347 -87.38 -8.20 17.36
CA ASN A 347 -87.76 -8.25 15.93
C ASN A 347 -88.46 -6.97 15.41
N ASP A 348 -88.76 -6.02 16.28
CA ASP A 348 -89.27 -4.67 15.99
C ASP A 348 -88.15 -3.60 15.89
N ALA A 349 -86.89 -3.98 16.09
CA ALA A 349 -85.75 -3.10 15.93
C ALA A 349 -85.52 -2.73 14.46
N GLN A 350 -85.20 -1.45 14.24
CA GLN A 350 -85.00 -0.87 12.90
C GLN A 350 -83.91 -1.60 12.11
N PRO A 351 -84.04 -1.71 10.77
CA PRO A 351 -83.05 -2.37 9.92
C PRO A 351 -81.73 -1.59 9.97
N GLY A 352 -80.62 -2.29 10.18
CA GLY A 352 -79.28 -1.71 10.13
C GLY A 352 -78.57 -2.04 8.81
N THR A 353 -77.70 -1.15 8.34
CA THR A 353 -76.70 -1.44 7.30
C THR A 353 -75.31 -1.34 7.89
N ILE A 354 -74.42 -2.26 7.51
CA ILE A 354 -73.03 -2.29 7.96
C ILE A 354 -72.13 -1.99 6.77
N THR A 355 -71.16 -1.11 6.97
CA THR A 355 -70.08 -0.83 6.02
C THR A 355 -68.74 -1.13 6.70
N LEU A 356 -67.91 -2.00 6.12
CA LEU A 356 -66.57 -2.25 6.63
C LEU A 356 -65.64 -1.07 6.35
N GLU A 357 -64.75 -0.76 7.29
CA GLU A 357 -63.76 0.29 7.11
C GLU A 357 -62.67 -0.15 6.11
N PRO A 358 -62.06 0.75 5.32
CA PRO A 358 -61.08 0.41 4.28
C PRO A 358 -59.83 -0.35 4.74
N ASN A 359 -59.53 -0.32 6.04
CA ASN A 359 -58.39 -0.97 6.67
C ASN A 359 -58.76 -2.27 7.43
N TYR A 360 -59.98 -2.77 7.27
CA TYR A 360 -60.39 -4.06 7.82
C TYR A 360 -59.60 -5.21 7.17
N ASN A 361 -58.86 -6.00 7.96
CA ASN A 361 -57.91 -7.01 7.48
C ASN A 361 -57.94 -8.31 8.31
N GLU A 362 -59.10 -8.63 8.88
CA GLU A 362 -59.26 -9.91 9.60
C GLU A 362 -59.09 -11.08 8.63
N THR A 363 -58.41 -12.13 9.11
CA THR A 363 -58.01 -13.29 8.29
C THR A 363 -58.89 -14.52 8.51
N THR A 364 -59.91 -14.41 9.38
CA THR A 364 -60.87 -15.46 9.70
C THR A 364 -62.27 -14.89 9.81
N ASP A 365 -63.28 -15.70 9.47
CA ASP A 365 -64.68 -15.30 9.60
C ASP A 365 -65.03 -14.97 11.05
N VAL A 366 -65.75 -13.85 11.25
CA VAL A 366 -66.07 -13.32 12.57
C VAL A 366 -67.54 -12.96 12.68
N ASN A 367 -68.12 -13.20 13.85
CA ASN A 367 -69.50 -12.86 14.15
C ASN A 367 -69.53 -11.65 15.09
N PHE A 368 -69.94 -10.50 14.55
CA PHE A 368 -70.05 -9.29 15.32
C PHE A 368 -71.44 -9.15 15.95
N SER A 369 -71.47 -8.55 17.14
CA SER A 369 -72.70 -8.04 17.74
C SER A 369 -72.50 -6.61 18.22
N ILE A 370 -73.51 -5.77 17.96
CA ILE A 370 -73.53 -4.37 18.38
C ILE A 370 -74.74 -4.19 19.30
N THR A 371 -74.51 -3.80 20.56
CA THR A 371 -75.57 -3.62 21.56
C THR A 371 -75.67 -2.18 22.00
N VAL A 372 -76.88 -1.61 21.96
CA VAL A 372 -77.18 -0.24 22.43
C VAL A 372 -77.23 -0.19 23.95
N MET A 373 -76.60 0.84 24.50
CA MET A 373 -76.45 1.07 25.94
C MET A 373 -76.98 2.44 26.37
N LEU A 374 -77.06 2.61 27.68
CA LEU A 374 -77.51 3.86 28.28
C LEU A 374 -76.57 5.02 27.88
N GLY A 375 -77.17 6.16 27.52
CA GLY A 375 -76.42 7.36 27.12
C GLY A 375 -76.02 7.41 25.64
N ASP A 376 -76.80 6.78 24.77
CA ASP A 376 -76.67 6.87 23.30
C ASP A 376 -75.33 6.33 22.75
N LYS A 377 -74.92 5.19 23.30
CA LYS A 377 -73.66 4.51 22.95
C LYS A 377 -73.95 3.08 22.53
N ALA A 378 -73.12 2.53 21.66
CA ALA A 378 -73.13 1.13 21.29
C ALA A 378 -71.81 0.45 21.64
N ARG A 379 -71.86 -0.81 22.08
CA ARG A 379 -70.68 -1.66 22.23
C ARG A 379 -70.60 -2.68 21.10
N LEU A 380 -69.40 -2.86 20.56
CA LEU A 380 -69.06 -3.88 19.59
C LEU A 380 -68.42 -5.08 20.28
N TYR A 381 -68.91 -6.28 19.96
CA TYR A 381 -68.32 -7.55 20.36
C TYR A 381 -68.02 -8.40 19.12
N ASN A 382 -66.95 -9.18 19.19
CA ASN A 382 -66.71 -10.32 18.30
C ASN A 382 -66.94 -11.62 19.10
N GLY A 383 -68.03 -12.32 18.84
CA GLY A 383 -68.49 -13.40 19.71
C GLY A 383 -68.70 -12.90 21.14
N THR A 384 -67.84 -13.32 22.07
CA THR A 384 -67.84 -12.87 23.49
C THR A 384 -66.83 -11.76 23.78
N ASP A 385 -65.91 -11.48 22.86
CA ASP A 385 -64.79 -10.58 23.07
C ASP A 385 -65.22 -9.13 22.83
N TYR A 386 -64.99 -8.28 23.83
CA TYR A 386 -65.32 -6.87 23.78
C TYR A 386 -64.26 -6.09 22.98
N LEU A 387 -64.67 -5.45 21.88
CA LEU A 387 -63.76 -4.74 20.97
C LEU A 387 -63.78 -3.21 21.17
N GLY A 388 -64.88 -2.66 21.68
CA GLY A 388 -64.93 -1.22 21.95
C GLY A 388 -66.34 -0.66 22.14
N VAL A 389 -66.40 0.62 22.48
CA VAL A 389 -67.63 1.40 22.61
C VAL A 389 -67.52 2.66 21.76
N ALA A 390 -68.59 3.01 21.07
CA ALA A 390 -68.70 4.22 20.27
C ALA A 390 -70.02 4.93 20.57
N THR A 391 -70.07 6.24 20.34
CA THR A 391 -71.28 7.06 20.51
C THR A 391 -71.99 7.16 19.17
N PHE A 392 -73.33 7.14 19.18
CA PHE A 392 -74.08 7.43 17.95
C PHE A 392 -73.92 8.89 17.56
N GLU A 393 -73.71 9.13 16.27
CA GLU A 393 -73.79 10.43 15.62
C GLU A 393 -74.97 10.41 14.66
N ASN A 394 -76.11 10.95 15.11
CA ASN A 394 -77.42 10.76 14.47
C ASN A 394 -77.78 9.27 14.43
N ASN A 395 -77.89 8.68 13.23
CA ASN A 395 -78.25 7.27 13.04
C ASN A 395 -77.03 6.35 12.83
N ASN A 396 -75.81 6.88 12.85
CA ASN A 396 -74.61 6.12 12.55
C ASN A 396 -73.75 5.94 13.81
N VAL A 397 -73.11 4.78 13.92
CA VAL A 397 -72.06 4.53 14.92
C VAL A 397 -70.85 3.90 14.23
N ILE A 398 -69.70 4.53 14.44
CA ILE A 398 -68.44 4.17 13.77
C ILE A 398 -67.52 3.50 14.79
N PHE A 399 -67.02 2.32 14.45
CA PHE A 399 -65.97 1.60 15.17
C PHE A 399 -64.69 1.63 14.33
N PRO A 400 -63.74 2.55 14.62
CA PRO A 400 -62.53 2.72 13.80
C PRO A 400 -61.73 1.44 13.65
N GLY A 401 -61.34 1.12 12.41
CA GLY A 401 -60.59 -0.10 12.07
C GLY A 401 -61.44 -1.37 11.93
N TYR A 402 -62.75 -1.29 12.20
CA TYR A 402 -63.66 -2.42 12.08
C TYR A 402 -64.78 -2.11 11.08
N LEU A 403 -65.73 -1.25 11.44
CA LEU A 403 -66.96 -1.05 10.68
C LEU A 403 -67.78 0.15 11.14
N THR A 404 -68.72 0.55 10.30
CA THR A 404 -69.75 1.54 10.59
C THR A 404 -71.13 0.87 10.52
N LEU A 405 -71.95 1.04 11.56
CA LEU A 405 -73.37 0.68 11.56
C LEU A 405 -74.21 1.94 11.32
N ALA A 406 -75.10 1.88 10.32
CA ALA A 406 -76.12 2.88 10.07
C ALA A 406 -77.51 2.29 10.35
N VAL A 407 -78.29 2.91 11.23
CA VAL A 407 -79.63 2.47 11.62
C VAL A 407 -80.69 3.17 10.78
N GLY A 408 -81.54 2.40 10.11
CA GLY A 408 -82.64 2.92 9.29
C GLY A 408 -83.85 3.39 10.10
N GLY A 409 -84.89 3.88 9.43
CA GLY A 409 -86.17 4.24 10.05
C GLY A 409 -86.17 5.58 10.79
N ASP A 410 -86.82 5.61 11.96
CA ASP A 410 -87.01 6.82 12.78
C ASP A 410 -85.77 7.21 13.62
N GLY A 411 -84.67 6.46 13.48
CA GLY A 411 -83.42 6.71 14.21
C GLY A 411 -83.49 6.38 15.70
N SER A 412 -84.55 5.72 16.18
CA SER A 412 -84.66 5.37 17.60
C SER A 412 -83.71 4.24 17.98
N HIS A 413 -82.91 4.46 19.02
CA HIS A 413 -81.94 3.49 19.57
C HIS A 413 -82.22 3.24 21.08
N PRO A 414 -83.31 2.53 21.44
CA PRO A 414 -83.58 2.14 22.83
C PRO A 414 -82.49 1.22 23.38
N VAL A 415 -82.24 1.35 24.69
CA VAL A 415 -81.29 0.48 25.40
C VAL A 415 -81.74 -0.98 25.26
N GLY A 416 -80.81 -1.86 24.90
CA GLY A 416 -81.07 -3.29 24.71
C GLY A 416 -81.30 -3.72 23.27
N TYR A 417 -81.37 -2.79 22.31
CA TYR A 417 -81.37 -3.14 20.89
C TYR A 417 -80.02 -3.74 20.50
N MET A 418 -80.05 -4.78 19.69
CA MET A 418 -78.85 -5.50 19.28
C MET A 418 -78.90 -5.87 17.80
N TRP A 419 -77.80 -5.62 17.07
CA TRP A 419 -77.58 -6.11 15.72
C TRP A 419 -76.50 -7.18 15.73
N THR A 420 -76.75 -8.29 15.04
CA THR A 420 -75.81 -9.41 14.89
C THR A 420 -75.61 -9.69 13.41
N PHE A 421 -74.36 -9.88 13.00
CA PHE A 421 -73.99 -10.16 11.60
C PHE A 421 -72.66 -10.90 11.54
N ALA A 422 -72.53 -11.73 10.51
CA ALA A 422 -71.27 -12.39 10.19
C ALA A 422 -70.49 -11.51 9.20
N VAL A 423 -69.16 -11.48 9.31
CA VAL A 423 -68.26 -10.93 8.29
C VAL A 423 -67.37 -12.07 7.82
N THR A 424 -67.42 -12.36 6.52
CA THR A 424 -66.54 -13.32 5.88
C THR A 424 -65.21 -12.63 5.61
N ALA A 425 -64.09 -13.25 6.00
CA ALA A 425 -62.76 -12.65 5.90
C ALA A 425 -62.33 -12.39 4.45
N ALA A 426 -61.44 -11.42 4.26
CA ALA A 426 -60.84 -11.16 2.97
C ALA A 426 -59.88 -12.30 2.58
N GLN A 427 -59.98 -12.78 1.35
CA GLN A 427 -59.12 -13.83 0.81
C GLN A 427 -57.96 -13.19 0.05
N LYS A 428 -56.72 -13.49 0.43
CA LYS A 428 -55.52 -13.03 -0.30
C LYS A 428 -55.41 -13.76 -1.63
N ALA A 429 -54.91 -13.06 -2.64
CA ALA A 429 -54.59 -13.68 -3.92
C ALA A 429 -53.37 -14.61 -3.80
N ASP A 430 -53.38 -15.70 -4.55
CA ASP A 430 -52.19 -16.50 -4.77
C ASP A 430 -51.16 -15.70 -5.59
N THR A 431 -49.88 -16.00 -5.39
CA THR A 431 -48.76 -15.35 -6.07
C THR A 431 -47.66 -16.34 -6.43
N ILE A 432 -46.92 -16.05 -7.50
CA ILE A 432 -45.63 -16.67 -7.81
C ILE A 432 -44.53 -15.61 -7.87
N THR A 433 -43.31 -15.98 -7.50
CA THR A 433 -42.15 -15.09 -7.54
C THR A 433 -41.11 -15.65 -8.49
N VAL A 434 -40.56 -14.79 -9.34
CA VAL A 434 -39.47 -15.11 -10.29
C VAL A 434 -38.42 -14.01 -10.20
N GLY A 435 -37.24 -14.36 -9.69
CA GLY A 435 -36.19 -13.40 -9.36
C GLY A 435 -36.63 -12.43 -8.27
N ALA A 436 -36.63 -11.14 -8.58
CA ALA A 436 -37.09 -10.08 -7.68
C ALA A 436 -38.58 -9.73 -7.84
N ASP A 437 -39.25 -10.26 -8.87
CA ASP A 437 -40.61 -9.85 -9.22
C ASP A 437 -41.65 -10.84 -8.72
N THR A 438 -42.76 -10.32 -8.20
CA THR A 438 -43.90 -11.12 -7.74
C THR A 438 -45.11 -10.90 -8.64
N TYR A 439 -45.71 -11.99 -9.09
CA TYR A 439 -46.87 -12.02 -9.97
C TYR A 439 -48.10 -12.49 -9.21
N THR A 440 -49.22 -11.80 -9.39
CA THR A 440 -50.47 -12.03 -8.64
C THR A 440 -51.56 -12.61 -9.54
N PHE A 441 -52.28 -13.61 -9.05
CA PHE A 441 -53.41 -14.20 -9.77
C PHE A 441 -54.68 -13.33 -9.63
N VAL A 442 -55.34 -13.02 -10.76
CA VAL A 442 -56.51 -12.13 -10.81
C VAL A 442 -57.67 -12.69 -11.62
N ASN A 443 -58.89 -12.31 -11.22
CA ASN A 443 -60.12 -12.53 -11.98
C ASN A 443 -60.26 -11.44 -13.06
N GLY A 444 -59.53 -11.56 -14.17
CA GLY A 444 -59.53 -10.56 -15.24
C GLY A 444 -58.50 -10.83 -16.35
N ALA A 445 -58.30 -9.86 -17.24
CA ALA A 445 -57.27 -9.95 -18.27
C ALA A 445 -55.86 -9.91 -17.64
N GLY A 446 -55.00 -10.85 -18.04
CA GLY A 446 -53.60 -10.87 -17.62
C GLY A 446 -52.79 -9.75 -18.29
N GLY A 447 -51.76 -9.26 -17.60
CA GLY A 447 -50.86 -8.22 -18.10
C GLY A 447 -49.93 -7.65 -17.02
N GLY A 448 -48.68 -7.36 -17.39
CA GLY A 448 -47.65 -6.92 -16.44
C GLY A 448 -47.38 -8.00 -15.38
N TYR A 449 -47.58 -7.65 -14.11
CA TYR A 449 -47.42 -8.57 -12.97
C TYR A 449 -48.71 -9.33 -12.60
N ASN A 450 -49.75 -9.28 -13.43
CA ASN A 450 -51.02 -9.96 -13.18
C ASN A 450 -51.21 -11.18 -14.10
N ILE A 451 -51.54 -12.33 -13.51
CA ILE A 451 -51.79 -13.59 -14.23
C ILE A 451 -53.30 -13.90 -14.16
N SER A 452 -53.92 -14.12 -15.31
CA SER A 452 -55.34 -14.49 -15.37
C SER A 452 -55.58 -15.92 -14.86
N ILE A 453 -56.61 -16.07 -14.02
CA ILE A 453 -57.00 -17.36 -13.45
C ILE A 453 -57.83 -18.18 -14.46
N SER A 454 -57.58 -19.48 -14.52
CA SER A 454 -58.34 -20.46 -15.29
C SER A 454 -58.61 -21.72 -14.46
N SER A 455 -59.81 -22.29 -14.62
CA SER A 455 -60.18 -23.57 -14.02
C SER A 455 -59.57 -24.78 -14.74
N ASN A 456 -58.99 -24.59 -15.94
CA ASN A 456 -58.27 -25.62 -16.66
C ASN A 456 -56.76 -25.50 -16.36
N PRO A 457 -56.12 -26.49 -15.70
CA PRO A 457 -54.69 -26.44 -15.37
C PRO A 457 -53.76 -26.20 -16.57
N VAL A 458 -54.13 -26.70 -17.75
CA VAL A 458 -53.36 -26.52 -18.99
C VAL A 458 -53.42 -25.07 -19.46
N GLN A 459 -54.62 -24.49 -19.43
CA GLN A 459 -54.80 -23.08 -19.76
C GLN A 459 -54.15 -22.18 -18.70
N GLN A 460 -54.17 -22.57 -17.43
CA GLN A 460 -53.51 -21.85 -16.36
C GLN A 460 -51.99 -21.84 -16.54
N ALA A 461 -51.38 -22.98 -16.88
CA ALA A 461 -49.97 -23.07 -17.25
C ALA A 461 -49.65 -22.17 -18.46
N THR A 462 -50.54 -22.16 -19.47
CA THR A 462 -50.41 -21.27 -20.65
C THR A 462 -50.42 -19.80 -20.27
N ASN A 463 -51.30 -19.38 -19.35
CA ASN A 463 -51.36 -18.00 -18.87
C ASN A 463 -50.07 -17.61 -18.12
N ILE A 464 -49.53 -18.51 -17.30
CA ILE A 464 -48.25 -18.32 -16.59
C ILE A 464 -47.10 -18.18 -17.62
N ALA A 465 -46.97 -19.12 -18.55
CA ALA A 465 -45.91 -19.12 -19.56
C ALA A 465 -45.96 -17.85 -20.44
N SER A 466 -47.16 -17.43 -20.85
CA SER A 466 -47.34 -16.23 -21.67
C SER A 466 -46.84 -14.96 -20.97
N ILE A 467 -47.11 -14.81 -19.67
CA ILE A 467 -46.66 -13.63 -18.91
C ILE A 467 -45.15 -13.69 -18.66
N LEU A 468 -44.63 -14.85 -18.25
CA LEU A 468 -43.20 -15.02 -17.96
C LEU A 468 -42.31 -14.94 -19.22
N SER A 469 -42.84 -15.27 -20.40
CA SER A 469 -42.12 -15.18 -21.67
C SER A 469 -41.68 -13.75 -22.03
N LEU A 470 -42.29 -12.73 -21.42
CA LEU A 470 -41.95 -11.32 -21.64
C LEU A 470 -40.69 -10.88 -20.90
N ARG A 471 -40.16 -11.71 -19.99
CA ARG A 471 -38.96 -11.38 -19.20
C ARG A 471 -37.69 -11.44 -20.04
N THR A 472 -36.67 -10.69 -19.62
CA THR A 472 -35.35 -10.63 -20.29
C THR A 472 -34.34 -11.64 -19.76
N ASP A 473 -34.56 -12.21 -18.58
CA ASP A 473 -33.64 -13.09 -17.85
C ASP A 473 -33.95 -14.60 -17.99
N ILE A 474 -35.20 -14.96 -18.33
CA ILE A 474 -35.63 -16.35 -18.52
C ILE A 474 -36.39 -16.59 -19.83
N TYR A 475 -36.35 -17.83 -20.33
CA TYR A 475 -37.32 -18.42 -21.24
C TYR A 475 -38.35 -19.19 -20.44
N ALA A 476 -39.64 -19.02 -20.77
CA ALA A 476 -40.74 -19.78 -20.19
C ALA A 476 -41.56 -20.43 -21.31
N SER A 477 -41.81 -21.72 -21.20
CA SER A 477 -42.57 -22.48 -22.20
C SER A 477 -43.38 -23.60 -21.54
N ILE A 478 -44.44 -24.04 -22.21
CA ILE A 478 -45.18 -25.23 -21.79
C ILE A 478 -44.35 -26.48 -22.06
N ASN A 479 -44.29 -27.36 -21.06
CA ASN A 479 -43.59 -28.63 -21.16
C ASN A 479 -44.26 -29.53 -22.21
N ASN A 480 -43.45 -30.06 -23.14
CA ASN A 480 -43.94 -30.85 -24.28
C ASN A 480 -44.50 -32.24 -23.90
N VAL A 481 -44.32 -32.66 -22.65
CA VAL A 481 -44.79 -33.95 -22.11
C VAL A 481 -45.94 -33.76 -21.13
N ASN A 482 -45.88 -32.74 -20.28
CA ASN A 482 -46.91 -32.42 -19.29
C ASN A 482 -47.41 -30.98 -19.46
N ASP A 483 -48.54 -30.81 -20.12
CA ASP A 483 -49.10 -29.51 -20.51
C ASP A 483 -49.59 -28.61 -19.35
N PHE A 484 -49.59 -29.13 -18.12
CA PHE A 484 -49.81 -28.39 -16.86
C PHE A 484 -48.49 -27.98 -16.15
N VAL A 485 -47.33 -28.16 -16.81
CA VAL A 485 -46.01 -27.73 -16.32
C VAL A 485 -45.45 -26.63 -17.22
N VAL A 486 -44.95 -25.57 -16.61
CA VAL A 486 -44.21 -24.48 -17.26
C VAL A 486 -42.74 -24.69 -16.99
N ASP A 487 -41.97 -25.01 -18.03
CA ASP A 487 -40.52 -25.09 -17.96
C ASP A 487 -39.92 -23.69 -18.02
N ILE A 488 -38.97 -23.43 -17.11
CA ILE A 488 -38.24 -22.17 -17.00
C ILE A 488 -36.77 -22.47 -17.27
N GLN A 489 -36.14 -21.71 -18.16
CA GLN A 489 -34.71 -21.81 -18.45
C GLN A 489 -34.08 -20.42 -18.42
N SER A 490 -32.90 -20.25 -17.82
CA SER A 490 -32.21 -18.96 -17.86
C SER A 490 -31.76 -18.63 -19.30
N LYS A 491 -31.87 -17.35 -19.70
CA LYS A 491 -31.35 -16.92 -21.02
C LYS A 491 -29.83 -16.86 -21.09
N VAL A 492 -29.16 -16.71 -19.94
CA VAL A 492 -27.70 -16.70 -19.84
C VAL A 492 -27.26 -18.02 -19.23
N ALA A 493 -26.43 -18.78 -19.95
CA ALA A 493 -25.90 -20.04 -19.45
C ALA A 493 -24.72 -19.80 -18.49
N GLY A 494 -24.61 -20.61 -17.44
CA GLY A 494 -23.63 -20.45 -16.37
C GLY A 494 -24.19 -20.61 -14.96
N PHE A 495 -23.32 -20.59 -13.94
CA PHE A 495 -23.70 -20.80 -12.53
C PHE A 495 -24.64 -19.71 -12.01
N ALA A 496 -24.54 -18.49 -12.55
CA ALA A 496 -25.40 -17.36 -12.20
C ALA A 496 -26.90 -17.64 -12.40
N GLY A 497 -27.26 -18.51 -13.36
CA GLY A 497 -28.65 -18.90 -13.62
C GLY A 497 -29.28 -19.68 -12.46
N ASN A 498 -28.49 -20.32 -11.60
CA ASN A 498 -28.98 -21.05 -10.42
C ASN A 498 -29.49 -20.10 -9.32
N SER A 499 -29.11 -18.82 -9.38
CA SER A 499 -29.49 -17.81 -8.38
C SER A 499 -30.84 -17.13 -8.68
N ILE A 500 -31.53 -17.50 -9.76
CA ILE A 500 -32.87 -16.97 -10.06
C ILE A 500 -33.88 -17.67 -9.14
N ASN A 501 -34.41 -16.93 -8.17
CA ASN A 501 -35.39 -17.45 -7.22
C ASN A 501 -36.71 -17.79 -7.92
N LEU A 502 -37.24 -18.99 -7.68
CA LEU A 502 -38.61 -19.37 -8.06
C LEU A 502 -39.35 -19.74 -6.78
N ASP A 503 -40.51 -19.14 -6.54
CA ASP A 503 -41.27 -19.35 -5.29
C ASP A 503 -42.78 -19.15 -5.49
N THR A 504 -43.60 -19.56 -4.52
CA THR A 504 -45.05 -19.29 -4.46
C THR A 504 -45.53 -19.13 -3.02
N ASN A 505 -46.61 -18.38 -2.81
CA ASN A 505 -47.27 -18.32 -1.50
C ASN A 505 -48.23 -19.52 -1.25
N ASN A 506 -48.42 -20.41 -2.23
CA ASN A 506 -49.35 -21.53 -2.15
C ASN A 506 -48.84 -22.79 -2.88
N ASP A 507 -47.93 -23.51 -2.23
CA ASP A 507 -47.28 -24.73 -2.76
C ASP A 507 -48.23 -25.90 -3.06
N ALA A 508 -49.43 -25.88 -2.45
CA ALA A 508 -50.45 -26.90 -2.69
C ALA A 508 -51.04 -26.78 -4.10
N ILE A 509 -51.16 -25.56 -4.62
CA ILE A 509 -51.76 -25.27 -5.92
C ILE A 509 -50.69 -25.20 -7.02
N ILE A 510 -49.51 -24.66 -6.70
CA ILE A 510 -48.39 -24.54 -7.65
C ILE A 510 -47.17 -25.17 -7.02
N THR A 511 -46.67 -26.27 -7.57
CA THR A 511 -45.40 -26.85 -7.12
C THR A 511 -44.25 -26.22 -7.88
N VAL A 512 -43.24 -25.74 -7.14
CA VAL A 512 -42.05 -25.11 -7.70
C VAL A 512 -40.89 -26.11 -7.72
N SER A 513 -40.21 -26.22 -8.85
CA SER A 513 -38.87 -26.81 -8.94
C SER A 513 -37.86 -25.67 -9.07
N PRO A 514 -36.96 -25.48 -8.08
CA PRO A 514 -36.00 -24.38 -8.11
C PRO A 514 -35.01 -24.53 -9.26
N MET A 515 -34.41 -23.41 -9.66
CA MET A 515 -33.43 -23.35 -10.75
C MET A 515 -32.17 -24.13 -10.40
N GLN A 516 -31.82 -25.13 -11.21
CA GLN A 516 -30.64 -25.98 -11.01
C GLN A 516 -30.00 -26.37 -12.36
N GLY A 517 -28.76 -26.86 -12.33
CA GLY A 517 -28.06 -27.39 -13.51
C GLY A 517 -27.30 -26.35 -14.35
N GLY A 518 -27.30 -25.07 -13.95
CA GLY A 518 -26.44 -24.06 -14.55
C GLY A 518 -24.97 -24.34 -14.24
N SER A 519 -24.15 -24.43 -15.30
CA SER A 519 -22.70 -24.70 -15.18
C SER A 519 -21.94 -23.83 -16.17
N ASP A 520 -20.86 -23.24 -15.69
CA ASP A 520 -19.92 -22.50 -16.53
C ASP A 520 -19.14 -23.47 -17.42
N SER A 521 -18.64 -22.97 -18.56
CA SER A 521 -17.74 -23.72 -19.44
C SER A 521 -16.38 -23.81 -18.75
N VAL A 522 -15.92 -25.03 -18.50
CA VAL A 522 -14.56 -25.27 -18.03
C VAL A 522 -13.69 -25.38 -19.26
N GLN A 523 -13.05 -24.27 -19.61
CA GLN A 523 -11.98 -24.24 -20.58
C GLN A 523 -10.70 -24.69 -19.88
N THR A 524 -10.04 -25.72 -20.40
CA THR A 524 -8.68 -26.06 -19.97
C THR A 524 -7.75 -25.69 -21.11
N ALA A 525 -6.91 -24.68 -20.87
CA ALA A 525 -5.79 -24.39 -21.75
C ALA A 525 -4.85 -25.60 -21.75
N VAL A 526 -4.62 -26.18 -22.92
CA VAL A 526 -3.48 -27.06 -23.14
C VAL A 526 -2.30 -26.14 -23.35
N VAL A 527 -1.47 -26.04 -22.31
CA VAL A 527 -0.30 -25.19 -22.28
C VAL A 527 0.69 -25.66 -23.36
N SER A 528 1.06 -24.77 -24.28
CA SER A 528 2.02 -25.09 -25.34
C SER A 528 3.46 -25.02 -24.82
N ASP A 529 3.76 -24.00 -24.02
CA ASP A 529 5.02 -23.76 -23.32
C ASP A 529 4.78 -23.24 -21.89
N GLN A 530 4.41 -21.98 -21.73
CA GLN A 530 4.01 -21.33 -20.49
C GLN A 530 2.55 -20.89 -20.62
N LYS A 531 1.88 -20.68 -19.48
CA LYS A 531 0.47 -20.32 -19.52
C LYS A 531 0.29 -18.88 -19.98
N ASP A 532 -0.45 -18.67 -21.06
CA ASP A 532 -0.82 -17.35 -21.58
C ASP A 532 -1.36 -16.47 -20.45
N LYS A 533 -0.80 -15.25 -20.30
CA LYS A 533 -1.28 -14.33 -19.26
C LYS A 533 -2.52 -13.54 -19.71
N PRO A 534 -3.43 -13.18 -18.77
CA PRO A 534 -4.57 -12.30 -19.02
C PRO A 534 -4.16 -10.95 -19.60
N MET A 535 -5.02 -10.34 -20.43
CA MET A 535 -4.71 -9.05 -21.04
C MET A 535 -4.64 -7.87 -20.07
N ASN A 536 -5.21 -7.98 -18.86
CA ASN A 536 -5.06 -6.96 -17.82
C ASN A 536 -3.73 -7.02 -17.03
N SER A 537 -2.76 -7.81 -17.51
CA SER A 537 -1.42 -7.91 -16.92
C SER A 537 -0.66 -6.58 -17.01
N THR A 538 -0.07 -6.17 -15.89
CA THR A 538 0.96 -5.12 -15.83
C THR A 538 2.31 -5.76 -16.07
N ILE A 539 3.10 -5.23 -17.00
CA ILE A 539 4.47 -5.74 -17.22
C ILE A 539 5.34 -5.23 -16.08
N GLN A 540 6.10 -6.10 -15.43
CA GLN A 540 7.00 -5.78 -14.33
C GLN A 540 8.42 -6.26 -14.63
N ILE A 541 9.41 -5.44 -14.32
CA ILE A 541 10.83 -5.68 -14.59
C ILE A 541 11.59 -5.37 -13.30
N ASN A 542 12.21 -6.38 -12.70
CA ASN A 542 12.99 -6.23 -11.48
C ASN A 542 14.49 -6.24 -11.78
N PHE A 543 15.18 -5.24 -11.25
CA PHE A 543 16.64 -5.09 -11.30
C PHE A 543 17.26 -5.50 -9.95
N ASN A 544 18.49 -6.01 -9.99
CA ASN A 544 19.24 -6.39 -8.80
C ASN A 544 19.61 -5.19 -7.91
N GLU A 545 19.65 -4.00 -8.49
CA GLU A 545 19.99 -2.74 -7.83
C GLU A 545 19.14 -1.56 -8.32
N ALA A 546 19.30 -0.40 -7.68
CA ALA A 546 18.51 0.78 -7.99
C ALA A 546 18.92 1.36 -9.36
N VAL A 547 17.97 1.53 -10.27
CA VAL A 547 18.17 2.12 -11.59
C VAL A 547 17.78 3.59 -11.63
N ASN A 548 18.45 4.34 -12.50
CA ASN A 548 18.18 5.77 -12.65
C ASN A 548 16.79 6.00 -13.29
N PRO A 549 15.86 6.68 -12.61
CA PRO A 549 14.48 6.83 -13.08
C PRO A 549 14.35 7.73 -14.32
N VAL A 550 15.35 8.58 -14.63
CA VAL A 550 15.27 9.60 -15.69
C VAL A 550 14.98 9.01 -17.07
N THR A 551 15.51 7.81 -17.36
CA THR A 551 15.41 7.19 -18.69
C THR A 551 14.43 6.03 -18.75
N VAL A 552 13.83 5.62 -17.63
CA VAL A 552 12.96 4.43 -17.53
C VAL A 552 11.57 4.72 -16.95
N SER A 553 11.32 5.94 -16.45
CA SER A 553 10.02 6.38 -15.94
C SER A 553 9.47 7.52 -16.80
N GLY A 554 8.19 7.45 -17.16
CA GLY A 554 7.54 8.42 -18.05
C GLY A 554 6.51 7.78 -18.97
N ASN A 555 5.95 8.55 -19.91
CA ASN A 555 5.09 7.95 -20.93
C ASN A 555 5.94 7.13 -21.91
N ALA A 556 5.34 6.14 -22.58
CA ALA A 556 6.03 5.27 -23.53
C ALA A 556 6.81 6.05 -24.61
N GLY A 557 6.30 7.21 -25.04
CA GLY A 557 7.00 8.06 -25.99
C GLY A 557 8.24 8.74 -25.44
N ASP A 558 8.20 9.16 -24.17
CA ASP A 558 9.29 9.88 -23.50
C ASP A 558 10.51 8.96 -23.27
N VAL A 559 10.25 7.68 -22.97
CA VAL A 559 11.29 6.67 -22.72
C VAL A 559 11.57 5.75 -23.91
N SER A 560 10.97 6.03 -25.07
CA SER A 560 11.02 5.16 -26.25
C SER A 560 12.44 4.86 -26.75
N GLN A 561 13.44 5.70 -26.46
CA GLN A 561 14.83 5.42 -26.84
C GLN A 561 15.55 4.43 -25.92
N THR A 562 14.95 4.14 -24.75
CA THR A 562 15.50 3.29 -23.69
C THR A 562 14.69 2.01 -23.53
N ILE A 563 13.36 2.11 -23.43
CA ILE A 563 12.48 0.96 -23.19
C ILE A 563 11.20 1.09 -24.03
N GLN A 564 10.82 -0.01 -24.68
CA GLN A 564 9.64 -0.07 -25.55
C GLN A 564 8.91 -1.39 -25.40
N VAL A 565 7.58 -1.34 -25.51
CA VAL A 565 6.72 -2.52 -25.71
C VAL A 565 6.23 -2.48 -27.15
N VAL A 566 6.50 -3.53 -27.92
CA VAL A 566 6.22 -3.60 -29.36
C VAL A 566 5.63 -4.95 -29.75
N ASN A 567 5.06 -5.02 -30.93
CA ASN A 567 4.72 -6.29 -31.58
C ASN A 567 5.99 -7.09 -31.90
N GLU A 568 6.03 -8.36 -31.48
CA GLU A 568 7.17 -9.26 -31.72
C GLU A 568 7.38 -9.52 -33.23
N SER A 569 6.28 -9.58 -33.98
CA SER A 569 6.29 -10.04 -35.36
C SER A 569 7.28 -9.28 -36.24
N SER A 570 8.18 -10.03 -36.89
CA SER A 570 9.15 -9.49 -37.85
C SER A 570 8.52 -8.78 -39.06
N THR A 571 7.22 -9.01 -39.32
CA THR A 571 6.47 -8.34 -40.41
C THR A 571 5.70 -7.11 -39.93
N ALA A 572 5.71 -6.79 -38.64
CA ALA A 572 5.02 -5.64 -38.09
C ALA A 572 5.61 -4.33 -38.66
N GLN A 573 4.72 -3.44 -39.08
CA GLN A 573 5.06 -2.21 -39.78
C GLN A 573 5.13 -1.01 -38.82
N THR A 574 5.99 -0.05 -39.14
CA THR A 574 6.17 1.20 -38.39
C THR A 574 5.03 2.20 -38.66
N ASN A 575 4.98 3.26 -37.86
CA ASN A 575 4.08 4.38 -38.00
C ASN A 575 4.01 4.91 -39.45
N GLY A 576 2.81 5.16 -39.96
CA GLY A 576 2.56 5.66 -41.32
C GLY A 576 2.51 4.60 -42.42
N ALA A 577 2.84 3.34 -42.12
CA ALA A 577 2.70 2.24 -43.07
C ALA A 577 1.24 1.78 -43.21
N SER A 578 0.91 1.09 -44.31
CA SER A 578 -0.44 0.57 -44.51
C SER A 578 -0.67 -0.71 -43.70
N CYS A 579 -1.86 -0.84 -43.11
CA CYS A 579 -2.28 -1.98 -42.30
C CYS A 579 -3.72 -2.38 -42.61
N THR A 580 -4.05 -3.64 -42.30
CA THR A 580 -5.40 -4.20 -42.38
C THR A 580 -5.96 -4.62 -41.03
N ALA A 581 -5.07 -4.99 -40.10
CA ALA A 581 -5.38 -5.35 -38.73
C ALA A 581 -4.40 -4.66 -37.76
N ASN A 582 -4.80 -4.55 -36.50
CA ASN A 582 -3.95 -4.02 -35.44
C ASN A 582 -2.63 -4.80 -35.31
N SER A 583 -2.67 -6.12 -35.48
CA SER A 583 -1.48 -6.99 -35.46
C SER A 583 -0.48 -6.74 -36.59
N ASP A 584 -0.84 -5.97 -37.62
CA ASP A 584 0.09 -5.61 -38.69
C ASP A 584 1.04 -4.48 -38.27
N CYS A 585 0.74 -3.79 -37.16
CA CYS A 585 1.47 -2.62 -36.70
C CYS A 585 2.36 -2.91 -35.50
N LEU A 586 3.49 -2.22 -35.43
CA LEU A 586 4.45 -2.33 -34.32
C LEU A 586 3.86 -1.88 -32.99
N SER A 587 2.92 -0.92 -33.03
CA SER A 587 2.16 -0.40 -31.89
C SER A 587 0.89 -1.18 -31.54
N TYR A 588 0.54 -2.23 -32.30
CA TYR A 588 -0.78 -2.87 -32.25
C TYR A 588 -1.97 -1.92 -32.52
N LYS A 589 -1.75 -0.84 -33.28
CA LYS A 589 -2.76 0.18 -33.56
C LYS A 589 -2.83 0.54 -35.04
N CYS A 590 -3.89 0.08 -35.70
CA CYS A 590 -4.21 0.38 -37.10
C CYS A 590 -5.42 1.30 -37.17
N GLU A 591 -5.24 2.55 -37.60
CA GLU A 591 -6.32 3.53 -37.75
C GLU A 591 -6.38 4.01 -39.21
N ALA A 592 -7.58 4.01 -39.79
CA ALA A 592 -7.78 4.42 -41.19
C ALA A 592 -6.81 3.72 -42.18
N ASN A 593 -6.59 2.41 -42.01
CA ASN A 593 -5.66 1.58 -42.78
C ASN A 593 -4.19 2.03 -42.71
N THR A 594 -3.82 2.77 -41.68
CA THR A 594 -2.46 3.26 -41.43
C THR A 594 -2.02 2.93 -40.00
N CYS A 595 -0.79 2.44 -39.83
CA CYS A 595 -0.23 2.19 -38.50
C CYS A 595 0.01 3.51 -37.76
N VAL A 596 -0.40 3.57 -36.50
CA VAL A 596 -0.26 4.75 -35.64
C VAL A 596 0.68 4.42 -34.49
N GLY A 597 1.82 5.10 -34.44
CA GLY A 597 2.87 4.88 -33.44
C GLY A 597 3.80 3.70 -33.75
N ASP A 598 4.93 3.66 -33.06
CA ASP A 598 5.98 2.63 -33.22
C ASP A 598 6.09 1.70 -32.00
N TYR A 599 5.25 1.91 -30.99
CA TYR A 599 5.23 1.17 -29.73
C TYR A 599 3.81 1.21 -29.14
N VAL A 600 3.51 0.30 -28.22
CA VAL A 600 2.24 0.26 -27.51
C VAL A 600 2.15 1.47 -26.58
N ASP A 601 1.07 2.24 -26.69
CA ASP A 601 0.82 3.41 -25.85
C ASP A 601 0.63 2.99 -24.37
N GLY A 602 1.35 3.65 -23.47
CA GLY A 602 1.29 3.40 -22.04
C GLY A 602 2.22 4.29 -21.22
N LYS A 603 2.41 3.92 -19.96
CA LYS A 603 3.24 4.61 -18.99
C LYS A 603 4.14 3.62 -18.26
N PHE A 604 5.41 3.97 -18.15
CA PHE A 604 6.38 3.31 -17.29
C PHE A 604 6.47 4.06 -15.94
N GLU A 605 6.36 3.32 -14.85
CA GLU A 605 6.52 3.84 -13.48
C GLU A 605 7.55 2.99 -12.74
N ILE A 606 8.51 3.65 -12.10
CA ILE A 606 9.54 2.99 -11.31
C ILE A 606 9.20 3.09 -9.82
N SER A 607 9.40 1.99 -9.08
CA SER A 607 9.12 1.93 -7.65
C SER A 607 10.03 0.93 -6.93
N ASN A 608 9.67 0.53 -5.70
CA ASN A 608 10.40 -0.44 -4.89
C ASN A 608 11.89 -0.11 -4.70
N GLY A 609 12.18 1.06 -4.12
CA GLY A 609 13.58 1.52 -3.97
C GLY A 609 14.29 1.74 -5.30
N TYR A 610 13.54 2.08 -6.35
CA TYR A 610 14.00 2.25 -7.73
C TYR A 610 14.55 0.97 -8.38
N LYS A 611 14.10 -0.20 -7.92
CA LYS A 611 14.53 -1.50 -8.47
C LYS A 611 13.50 -2.15 -9.39
N THR A 612 12.26 -1.67 -9.41
CA THR A 612 11.18 -2.29 -10.18
C THR A 612 10.58 -1.27 -11.14
N VAL A 613 10.57 -1.57 -12.44
CA VAL A 613 9.90 -0.78 -13.49
C VAL A 613 8.65 -1.51 -13.93
N GLU A 614 7.51 -0.81 -13.93
CA GLU A 614 6.22 -1.35 -14.34
C GLU A 614 5.66 -0.57 -15.54
N PHE A 615 5.15 -1.30 -16.54
CA PHE A 615 4.46 -0.73 -17.69
C PHE A 615 2.97 -1.04 -17.64
N ARG A 616 2.17 0.03 -17.77
CA ARG A 616 0.73 -0.06 -17.96
C ARG A 616 0.33 0.66 -19.24
N THR A 617 -0.43 -0.02 -20.08
CA THR A 617 -1.03 0.57 -21.28
C THR A 617 -2.09 1.62 -20.94
N ASN A 618 -2.43 2.45 -21.93
CA ASN A 618 -3.52 3.43 -21.86
C ASN A 618 -4.87 2.88 -22.37
N ASN A 619 -4.92 1.62 -22.84
CA ASN A 619 -6.12 1.00 -23.39
C ASN A 619 -7.06 0.51 -22.30
N GLU A 620 -8.12 1.26 -22.00
CA GLU A 620 -9.16 0.86 -21.03
C GLU A 620 -9.98 -0.33 -21.56
N CYS A 621 -10.17 -1.36 -20.72
CA CYS A 621 -10.86 -2.60 -21.09
C CYS A 621 -11.87 -3.08 -20.03
N GLY A 622 -11.86 -2.50 -18.83
CA GLY A 622 -12.71 -2.96 -17.75
C GLY A 622 -12.67 -2.04 -16.53
N MET A 623 -13.31 -2.48 -15.45
CA MET A 623 -13.35 -1.79 -14.17
C MET A 623 -13.20 -2.80 -13.04
N ASN A 624 -12.38 -2.50 -12.03
CA ASN A 624 -12.17 -3.38 -10.89
C ASN A 624 -13.25 -3.22 -9.81
N GLY A 625 -13.22 -4.07 -8.78
CA GLY A 625 -14.18 -4.05 -7.66
C GLY A 625 -14.19 -2.76 -6.81
N CYS A 626 -13.26 -1.83 -7.05
CA CYS A 626 -13.16 -0.54 -6.39
C CYS A 626 -13.69 0.62 -7.24
N GLY A 627 -14.14 0.36 -8.47
CA GLY A 627 -14.62 1.39 -9.39
C GLY A 627 -13.52 2.05 -10.22
N GLU A 628 -12.29 1.51 -10.20
CA GLU A 628 -11.18 2.01 -10.99
C GLU A 628 -11.12 1.31 -12.35
N LYS A 629 -10.65 2.05 -13.37
CA LYS A 629 -10.44 1.53 -14.72
C LYS A 629 -9.29 0.52 -14.74
N ILE A 630 -9.51 -0.60 -15.44
CA ILE A 630 -8.51 -1.60 -15.79
C ILE A 630 -8.02 -1.32 -17.21
N TYR A 631 -6.70 -1.39 -17.41
CA TYR A 631 -6.06 -1.15 -18.69
C TYR A 631 -5.47 -2.45 -19.24
N CYS A 632 -5.80 -2.82 -20.47
CA CYS A 632 -5.40 -4.10 -21.04
C CYS A 632 -4.40 -3.95 -22.19
N LEU A 633 -3.40 -4.82 -22.17
CA LEU A 633 -2.55 -5.09 -23.32
C LEU A 633 -3.42 -5.55 -24.51
N PRO A 634 -2.95 -5.42 -25.77
CA PRO A 634 -3.68 -5.93 -26.92
C PRO A 634 -4.05 -7.41 -26.73
N ALA A 635 -5.32 -7.73 -26.93
CA ALA A 635 -5.82 -9.09 -26.75
C ALA A 635 -5.27 -10.05 -27.82
N ASP A 636 -5.04 -11.31 -27.46
CA ASP A 636 -4.55 -12.38 -28.35
C ASP A 636 -3.30 -11.93 -29.15
N SER A 637 -2.31 -11.38 -28.44
CA SER A 637 -1.13 -10.75 -29.03
C SER A 637 0.18 -11.33 -28.50
N ASN A 638 1.21 -11.36 -29.34
CA ASN A 638 2.58 -11.64 -28.95
C ASN A 638 3.34 -10.30 -28.86
N LEU A 639 3.73 -9.93 -27.65
CA LEU A 639 4.41 -8.68 -27.35
C LEU A 639 5.88 -8.93 -27.03
N GLN A 640 6.72 -7.99 -27.40
CA GLN A 640 8.15 -7.99 -27.09
C GLN A 640 8.52 -6.69 -26.36
N ILE A 641 9.31 -6.82 -25.30
CA ILE A 641 9.92 -5.69 -24.61
C ILE A 641 11.34 -5.56 -25.14
N LYS A 642 11.73 -4.34 -25.49
CA LYS A 642 13.11 -3.99 -25.86
C LYS A 642 13.65 -3.02 -24.85
N ILE A 643 14.72 -3.41 -24.16
CA ILE A 643 15.47 -2.59 -23.23
C ILE A 643 16.84 -2.33 -23.85
N ARG A 644 17.18 -1.05 -23.98
CA ARG A 644 18.46 -0.61 -24.47
C ARG A 644 19.38 -0.26 -23.28
N THR A 645 20.61 -0.77 -23.30
CA THR A 645 21.64 -0.34 -22.34
C THR A 645 22.14 1.07 -22.66
N ALA A 646 22.71 1.74 -21.67
CA ALA A 646 23.27 3.06 -21.84
C ALA A 646 24.61 3.04 -22.60
N SER A 647 24.85 4.05 -23.45
CA SER A 647 26.17 4.22 -24.07
C SER A 647 27.23 4.48 -23.01
N LEU A 648 28.39 3.84 -23.14
CA LEU A 648 29.52 4.06 -22.23
C LEU A 648 30.16 5.43 -22.44
N VAL A 649 30.89 5.94 -21.43
CA VAL A 649 31.66 7.17 -21.54
C VAL A 649 32.73 7.04 -22.62
N ASP A 650 32.69 7.97 -23.58
CA ASP A 650 33.62 7.99 -24.71
C ASP A 650 35.06 8.31 -24.27
N CYS A 651 36.04 7.73 -24.98
CA CYS A 651 37.45 8.12 -24.89
C CYS A 651 38.02 8.46 -26.29
N ALA A 652 38.93 9.43 -26.36
CA ALA A 652 39.64 9.78 -27.59
C ALA A 652 41.05 9.19 -27.61
N VAL A 653 41.73 9.24 -26.46
CA VAL A 653 43.12 8.77 -26.27
C VAL A 653 43.25 8.00 -24.95
N ASN A 654 44.34 7.23 -24.79
CA ASN A 654 44.59 6.47 -23.56
C ASN A 654 44.71 7.35 -22.31
N ASP A 655 45.12 8.61 -22.46
CA ASP A 655 45.23 9.55 -21.33
C ASP A 655 43.87 9.86 -20.69
N ASP A 656 42.78 9.79 -21.46
CA ASP A 656 41.40 9.96 -20.95
C ASP A 656 41.02 8.83 -19.97
N CYS A 657 41.73 7.71 -20.07
CA CYS A 657 41.50 6.51 -19.28
C CYS A 657 42.43 6.41 -18.05
N ALA A 658 43.38 7.33 -17.87
CA ALA A 658 44.41 7.25 -16.84
C ALA A 658 43.85 7.21 -15.40
N ALA A 659 42.71 7.86 -15.15
CA ALA A 659 42.05 7.89 -13.85
C ALA A 659 41.14 6.66 -13.59
N LYS A 660 41.03 5.73 -14.55
CA LYS A 660 40.10 4.60 -14.54
C LYS A 660 40.82 3.25 -14.37
N ALA A 661 42.01 3.22 -13.79
CA ALA A 661 42.76 1.99 -13.59
C ALA A 661 41.89 0.88 -12.94
N PRO A 662 41.90 -0.37 -13.46
CA PRO A 662 42.82 -0.92 -14.48
C PRO A 662 42.47 -0.64 -15.96
N TYR A 663 41.38 0.09 -16.24
CA TYR A 663 40.88 0.36 -17.60
C TYR A 663 41.66 1.48 -18.29
N ASN A 664 42.93 1.24 -18.63
CA ASN A 664 43.85 2.29 -19.10
C ASN A 664 43.95 2.43 -20.63
N THR A 665 43.27 1.57 -21.39
CA THR A 665 43.38 1.55 -22.87
C THR A 665 42.11 2.08 -23.51
N CYS A 666 42.20 3.12 -24.33
CA CYS A 666 41.07 3.57 -25.13
C CYS A 666 40.94 2.70 -26.39
N ALA A 667 39.85 1.93 -26.48
CA ALA A 667 39.64 0.95 -27.54
C ALA A 667 38.30 1.15 -28.23
N ASP A 668 38.22 0.68 -29.48
CA ASP A 668 37.04 0.77 -30.33
C ASP A 668 36.10 -0.44 -30.13
N ASN A 669 34.80 -0.18 -30.03
CA ASN A 669 33.73 -1.17 -29.88
C ASN A 669 33.02 -1.34 -31.23
N SER A 670 33.61 -2.14 -32.12
CA SER A 670 32.99 -2.54 -33.39
C SER A 670 32.58 -1.37 -34.30
N GLY A 671 33.33 -0.27 -34.26
CA GLY A 671 33.11 0.95 -35.04
C GLY A 671 31.95 1.82 -34.56
N LEU A 672 31.31 1.50 -33.43
CA LEU A 672 30.15 2.24 -32.91
C LEU A 672 30.56 3.35 -31.94
N PHE A 673 31.46 3.06 -31.00
CA PHE A 673 31.95 4.01 -30.00
C PHE A 673 33.29 3.54 -29.42
N LYS A 674 33.99 4.42 -28.71
CA LYS A 674 35.26 4.10 -28.03
C LYS A 674 35.10 4.20 -26.52
N SER A 675 35.63 3.23 -25.79
CA SER A 675 35.57 3.22 -24.32
C SER A 675 36.91 2.77 -23.73
N CYS A 676 37.11 3.11 -22.47
CA CYS A 676 38.28 2.66 -21.71
C CYS A 676 38.14 1.17 -21.39
N ARG A 677 39.19 0.39 -21.64
CA ARG A 677 39.26 -1.05 -21.42
C ARG A 677 40.44 -1.48 -20.58
N ASP A 678 40.27 -2.58 -19.87
CA ASP A 678 41.33 -3.26 -19.15
C ASP A 678 42.16 -4.19 -20.08
N ASN A 679 43.14 -4.90 -19.51
CA ASN A 679 43.98 -5.84 -20.27
C ASN A 679 43.24 -7.12 -20.70
N SER A 680 42.07 -7.39 -20.10
CA SER A 680 41.20 -8.53 -20.42
C SER A 680 40.23 -8.21 -21.56
N GLY A 681 40.15 -6.95 -21.97
CA GLY A 681 39.22 -6.46 -22.99
C GLY A 681 37.85 -6.03 -22.44
N GLN A 682 37.68 -5.97 -21.12
CA GLN A 682 36.46 -5.51 -20.46
C GLN A 682 36.37 -3.99 -20.48
N ASN A 683 35.18 -3.45 -20.70
CA ASN A 683 34.92 -2.02 -20.75
C ASN A 683 34.70 -1.43 -19.36
N TYR A 684 35.07 -0.17 -19.20
CA TYR A 684 34.73 0.62 -18.01
C TYR A 684 33.22 0.89 -18.03
N PRO A 685 32.46 0.49 -16.99
CA PRO A 685 31.01 0.33 -17.07
C PRO A 685 30.22 1.64 -17.00
N LEU A 686 30.88 2.77 -16.72
CA LEU A 686 30.23 4.07 -16.56
C LEU A 686 29.55 4.53 -17.86
N ALA A 687 28.28 4.85 -17.74
CA ALA A 687 27.41 5.38 -18.76
C ALA A 687 27.65 6.88 -19.03
N LYS A 688 27.36 7.27 -20.27
CA LYS A 688 27.33 8.64 -20.74
C LYS A 688 26.04 9.31 -20.27
N ILE A 689 26.19 10.38 -19.49
CA ILE A 689 25.07 11.12 -18.90
C ILE A 689 24.57 12.30 -19.75
N THR A 690 25.12 12.52 -20.95
CA THR A 690 24.64 13.58 -21.85
C THR A 690 24.85 13.18 -23.31
N PRO A 691 23.77 12.87 -24.06
CA PRO A 691 22.39 12.68 -23.57
C PRO A 691 22.26 11.41 -22.70
N MET A 692 21.37 11.43 -21.70
CA MET A 692 21.02 10.24 -20.92
C MET A 692 20.06 9.37 -21.74
N ILE A 693 20.55 8.26 -22.29
CA ILE A 693 19.76 7.29 -23.06
C ILE A 693 20.18 5.90 -22.61
N GLY A 694 19.22 4.99 -22.46
CA GLY A 694 19.45 3.62 -22.02
C GLY A 694 19.34 3.45 -20.50
N VAL A 695 19.27 2.19 -20.07
CA VAL A 695 19.20 1.81 -18.66
C VAL A 695 20.58 1.89 -18.03
N MET A 696 20.63 2.52 -16.85
CA MET A 696 21.82 2.63 -16.01
C MET A 696 21.42 2.63 -14.54
N ASP A 697 22.32 2.22 -13.64
CA ASP A 697 22.07 2.22 -12.20
C ASP A 697 22.10 3.64 -11.60
N ALA A 698 21.85 3.76 -10.30
CA ALA A 698 21.97 5.01 -9.55
C ALA A 698 23.42 5.51 -9.39
N ALA A 699 24.42 4.69 -9.70
CA ALA A 699 25.85 5.02 -9.72
C ALA A 699 26.39 5.31 -11.14
N PHE A 700 25.49 5.32 -12.14
CA PHE A 700 25.69 5.53 -13.56
C PHE A 700 26.44 4.41 -14.30
N ASN A 701 26.40 3.15 -13.87
CA ASN A 701 26.87 2.03 -14.69
C ASN A 701 25.79 1.58 -15.67
N ALA A 702 26.19 1.30 -16.92
CA ALA A 702 25.28 0.84 -17.97
C ALA A 702 24.80 -0.60 -17.69
N LEU A 703 23.55 -0.92 -18.10
CA LEU A 703 22.95 -2.25 -17.96
C LEU A 703 23.78 -3.36 -18.59
N ASP A 704 23.96 -4.45 -17.84
CA ASP A 704 24.48 -5.73 -18.30
C ASP A 704 23.30 -6.69 -18.54
N GLY A 705 22.87 -6.78 -19.80
CA GLY A 705 21.72 -7.59 -20.22
C GLY A 705 21.99 -9.09 -20.25
N ASN A 706 23.19 -9.54 -20.62
CA ASN A 706 23.54 -10.97 -20.68
C ASN A 706 24.05 -11.53 -19.35
N ARG A 707 24.17 -10.68 -18.32
CA ARG A 707 24.53 -11.03 -16.95
C ARG A 707 25.93 -11.64 -16.83
N ASP A 708 26.85 -11.24 -17.69
CA ASP A 708 28.24 -11.73 -17.69
C ASP A 708 29.18 -10.94 -16.76
N GLY A 709 28.64 -9.90 -16.11
CA GLY A 709 29.34 -9.00 -15.20
C GLY A 709 30.01 -7.82 -15.89
N ASN A 710 29.93 -7.70 -17.22
CA ASN A 710 30.55 -6.63 -17.98
C ASN A 710 29.49 -5.79 -18.69
N ALA A 711 29.69 -4.47 -18.68
CA ALA A 711 28.90 -3.58 -19.53
C ALA A 711 29.64 -3.35 -20.85
N ASP A 712 29.23 -4.02 -21.92
CA ASP A 712 29.67 -3.81 -23.30
C ASP A 712 29.01 -2.62 -24.01
N GLY A 713 27.98 -2.01 -23.44
CA GLY A 713 27.24 -0.89 -24.02
C GLY A 713 26.32 -1.29 -25.19
N PRO A 714 25.70 -0.32 -25.88
CA PRO A 714 24.62 -0.58 -26.82
C PRO A 714 25.19 -1.06 -28.16
N LEU A 715 25.40 -2.37 -28.27
CA LEU A 715 25.69 -3.05 -29.54
C LEU A 715 24.40 -3.31 -30.33
N SER A 716 24.50 -3.72 -31.60
CA SER A 716 23.33 -3.91 -32.46
C SER A 716 22.44 -5.11 -32.10
N PHE A 717 22.85 -5.93 -31.14
CA PHE A 717 22.20 -7.20 -30.79
C PHE A 717 21.59 -7.14 -29.39
N TYR A 718 20.51 -7.89 -29.18
CA TYR A 718 19.80 -7.99 -27.90
C TYR A 718 19.98 -9.39 -27.32
N TYR A 719 20.41 -9.49 -26.07
CA TYR A 719 20.22 -10.67 -25.26
C TYR A 719 18.72 -10.95 -25.14
N ASP A 720 18.35 -12.15 -25.55
CA ASP A 720 16.98 -12.59 -25.70
C ASP A 720 16.70 -13.64 -24.62
N GLU A 721 15.88 -13.31 -23.64
CA GLU A 721 15.58 -14.20 -22.52
C GLU A 721 14.84 -15.47 -22.98
N ASN A 722 14.12 -15.43 -24.11
CA ASN A 722 13.44 -16.60 -24.66
C ASN A 722 14.43 -17.63 -25.24
N VAL A 723 15.59 -17.18 -25.72
CA VAL A 723 16.60 -18.02 -26.40
C VAL A 723 17.82 -18.29 -25.53
N GLN A 724 18.16 -17.37 -24.63
CA GLN A 724 19.33 -17.41 -23.73
C GLN A 724 20.65 -17.66 -24.50
N ASN A 725 20.97 -16.77 -25.44
CA ASN A 725 22.20 -16.84 -26.23
C ASN A 725 23.21 -15.77 -25.81
N ASP A 726 24.29 -16.21 -25.15
CA ASP A 726 25.39 -15.37 -24.64
C ASP A 726 26.20 -14.64 -25.72
N THR A 727 25.98 -14.94 -27.01
CA THR A 727 26.58 -14.18 -28.12
C THR A 727 26.01 -12.77 -28.20
N TYR A 728 24.78 -12.60 -27.72
CA TYR A 728 24.16 -11.30 -27.60
C TYR A 728 24.57 -10.63 -26.29
N LYS A 729 24.83 -9.32 -26.38
CA LYS A 729 25.42 -8.51 -25.32
C LYS A 729 24.34 -7.74 -24.55
N ASP A 730 24.68 -6.58 -24.03
CA ASP A 730 23.95 -5.85 -23.00
C ASP A 730 22.52 -5.38 -23.26
N ASN A 731 22.10 -5.19 -24.52
CA ASN A 731 20.68 -4.85 -24.73
C ASN A 731 19.84 -6.06 -24.37
N TYR A 732 18.68 -5.86 -23.75
CA TYR A 732 17.89 -6.94 -23.20
C TYR A 732 16.50 -6.97 -23.85
N ARG A 733 15.99 -8.15 -24.17
CA ARG A 733 14.63 -8.33 -24.67
C ARG A 733 14.03 -9.67 -24.22
N TRP A 734 12.72 -9.72 -24.22
CA TRP A 734 11.95 -10.96 -24.17
C TRP A 734 10.58 -10.73 -24.81
N SER A 735 9.94 -11.81 -25.21
CA SER A 735 8.57 -11.84 -25.72
C SER A 735 7.68 -12.77 -24.92
N PHE A 736 6.39 -12.44 -24.90
CA PHE A 736 5.37 -13.12 -24.13
C PHE A 736 4.01 -13.05 -24.85
N PHE A 737 3.19 -14.10 -24.73
CA PHE A 737 1.84 -14.14 -25.30
C PHE A 737 0.78 -13.71 -24.27
N VAL A 738 -0.21 -12.97 -24.77
CA VAL A 738 -1.33 -12.46 -23.97
C VAL A 738 -2.65 -12.93 -24.56
N ASN A 739 -3.48 -13.58 -23.76
CA ASN A 739 -4.81 -14.01 -24.18
C ASN A 739 -5.86 -12.90 -23.98
N SER A 740 -7.07 -13.11 -24.52
CA SER A 740 -8.20 -12.18 -24.42
C SER A 740 -8.97 -12.21 -23.09
N GLN A 741 -8.52 -13.00 -22.09
CA GLN A 741 -9.20 -13.12 -20.79
C GLN A 741 -8.77 -12.00 -19.84
N ILE A 742 -9.65 -11.68 -18.87
CA ILE A 742 -9.39 -10.75 -17.77
C ILE A 742 -9.40 -11.54 -16.47
N ASP A 743 -8.32 -11.46 -15.68
CA ASP A 743 -8.36 -11.93 -14.29
C ASP A 743 -8.99 -10.84 -13.41
N ALA A 744 -10.18 -11.09 -12.88
CA ALA A 744 -10.90 -10.19 -11.97
C ALA A 744 -10.82 -10.62 -10.49
N THR A 745 -9.97 -11.60 -10.16
CA THR A 745 -9.88 -12.14 -8.80
C THR A 745 -8.99 -11.25 -7.92
N PRO A 746 -9.51 -10.73 -6.79
CA PRO A 746 -8.76 -9.82 -5.93
C PRO A 746 -7.66 -10.54 -5.14
N PRO A 747 -6.57 -9.84 -4.79
CA PRO A 747 -5.53 -10.39 -3.93
C PRO A 747 -6.00 -10.56 -2.47
N LYS A 748 -5.32 -11.43 -1.73
CA LYS A 748 -5.57 -11.73 -0.31
C LYS A 748 -4.27 -11.65 0.47
N ILE A 749 -4.34 -11.20 1.73
CA ILE A 749 -3.20 -11.26 2.63
C ILE A 749 -3.16 -12.64 3.29
N THR A 750 -2.03 -13.34 3.16
CA THR A 750 -1.82 -14.68 3.72
C THR A 750 -1.14 -14.64 5.08
N ASN A 751 -0.30 -13.63 5.33
CA ASN A 751 0.45 -13.49 6.57
C ASN A 751 0.80 -12.02 6.89
N ILE A 752 0.90 -11.67 8.18
CA ILE A 752 1.33 -10.35 8.68
C ILE A 752 2.23 -10.55 9.90
N ILE A 753 3.39 -9.89 9.91
CA ILE A 753 4.37 -9.92 11.02
C ILE A 753 4.74 -8.49 11.40
N PRO A 754 4.73 -8.09 12.68
CA PRO A 754 4.30 -8.87 13.85
C PRO A 754 2.79 -9.15 13.84
N VAL A 755 2.37 -10.25 14.47
CA VAL A 755 0.95 -10.61 14.57
C VAL A 755 0.19 -9.62 15.47
N SER A 756 -1.03 -9.28 15.09
CA SER A 756 -1.82 -8.13 15.60
C SER A 756 -2.28 -8.19 17.06
N ALA A 757 -1.75 -9.08 17.89
CA ALA A 757 -2.00 -9.11 19.34
C ALA A 757 -0.98 -10.04 20.03
N GLY A 758 -0.07 -9.49 20.85
CA GLY A 758 0.55 -10.23 21.94
C GLY A 758 2.04 -10.57 21.87
N ALA A 759 2.85 -9.96 21.01
CA ALA A 759 4.30 -10.16 21.02
C ALA A 759 5.07 -8.86 21.23
N SER A 760 6.12 -8.90 22.06
CA SER A 760 7.17 -7.89 22.08
C SER A 760 7.81 -7.80 20.69
N ALA A 761 7.28 -6.93 19.84
CA ALA A 761 7.91 -6.59 18.58
C ALA A 761 9.17 -5.77 18.88
N ASN A 762 10.26 -6.05 18.18
CA ASN A 762 11.43 -5.21 18.25
C ASN A 762 11.05 -3.81 17.71
N LEU A 763 11.56 -2.76 18.35
CA LEU A 763 11.26 -1.38 17.97
C LEU A 763 11.83 -1.01 16.58
N SER A 764 12.65 -1.87 16.00
CA SER A 764 13.32 -1.66 14.70
C SER A 764 12.99 -2.73 13.65
N ASP A 765 12.26 -3.79 14.00
CA ASP A 765 11.94 -4.85 13.02
C ASP A 765 10.83 -4.34 12.07
N PRO A 766 10.98 -4.52 10.74
CA PRO A 766 9.99 -4.05 9.78
C PRO A 766 8.69 -4.86 9.86
N ILE A 767 7.58 -4.23 9.45
CA ILE A 767 6.30 -4.92 9.32
C ILE A 767 6.27 -5.64 7.98
N ILE A 768 6.02 -6.95 7.99
CA ILE A 768 5.98 -7.82 6.81
C ILE A 768 4.53 -8.18 6.51
N ILE A 769 4.14 -8.09 5.24
CA ILE A 769 2.81 -8.43 4.73
C ILE A 769 2.98 -9.31 3.50
N ASP A 770 2.51 -10.55 3.58
CA ASP A 770 2.57 -11.51 2.49
C ASP A 770 1.22 -11.57 1.77
N PHE A 771 1.23 -11.45 0.44
CA PHE A 771 0.05 -11.57 -0.42
C PHE A 771 0.02 -12.95 -1.10
N ASP A 772 -1.15 -13.43 -1.53
CA ASP A 772 -1.30 -14.69 -2.28
C ASP A 772 -1.02 -14.57 -3.78
N LYS A 773 -0.71 -13.37 -4.25
CA LYS A 773 -0.45 -13.03 -5.65
C LYS A 773 0.73 -12.07 -5.77
N LEU A 774 1.22 -11.93 -7.00
CA LEU A 774 2.04 -10.80 -7.40
C LEU A 774 1.26 -9.49 -7.29
N ILE A 775 1.88 -8.51 -6.65
CA ILE A 775 1.31 -7.18 -6.42
C ILE A 775 2.08 -6.14 -7.25
N MET A 776 1.36 -5.16 -7.79
CA MET A 776 2.00 -4.01 -8.41
C MET A 776 2.80 -3.23 -7.37
N SER A 777 4.11 -3.19 -7.55
CA SER A 777 5.05 -2.44 -6.73
C SER A 777 4.71 -0.95 -6.69
N SER A 778 4.21 -0.38 -7.79
CA SER A 778 3.73 1.00 -7.85
C SER A 778 2.49 1.27 -6.96
N SER A 779 1.76 0.23 -6.56
CA SER A 779 0.62 0.32 -5.63
C SER A 779 1.00 0.11 -4.16
N LEU A 780 2.20 -0.42 -3.89
CA LEU A 780 2.73 -0.65 -2.53
C LEU A 780 3.38 0.60 -1.92
N LYS A 781 3.24 1.77 -2.55
CA LYS A 781 3.76 3.04 -2.05
C LYS A 781 2.94 3.61 -0.87
N SER A 782 3.49 4.62 -0.21
CA SER A 782 2.85 5.30 0.92
C SER A 782 1.75 6.29 0.50
N GLY A 783 0.73 6.46 1.35
CA GLY A 783 -0.30 7.49 1.17
C GLY A 783 -1.61 6.98 0.55
N SER A 784 -2.15 7.73 -0.40
CA SER A 784 -3.47 7.47 -0.98
C SER A 784 -3.57 7.96 -2.42
N ILE A 785 -4.54 7.40 -3.14
CA ILE A 785 -4.96 7.85 -4.46
C ILE A 785 -6.40 8.37 -4.36
N LYS A 786 -6.69 9.50 -5.00
CA LYS A 786 -8.04 10.06 -5.06
C LYS A 786 -8.63 9.78 -6.44
N LEU A 787 -9.77 9.12 -6.47
CA LEU A 787 -10.51 8.79 -7.68
C LEU A 787 -11.83 9.55 -7.70
N THR A 788 -12.08 10.29 -8.77
CA THR A 788 -13.38 10.93 -8.99
C THR A 788 -14.25 10.00 -9.82
N VAL A 789 -15.32 9.46 -9.23
CA VAL A 789 -16.33 8.66 -9.92
C VAL A 789 -17.62 9.48 -9.98
N GLY A 790 -17.96 9.98 -11.17
CA GLY A 790 -19.10 10.89 -11.33
C GLY A 790 -18.89 12.22 -10.58
N THR A 791 -19.72 12.48 -9.56
CA THR A 791 -19.62 13.66 -8.69
C THR A 791 -18.95 13.38 -7.34
N THR A 792 -18.62 12.12 -7.04
CA THR A 792 -18.04 11.71 -5.76
C THR A 792 -16.55 11.44 -5.89
N THR A 793 -15.76 12.02 -5.00
CA THR A 793 -14.33 11.72 -4.88
C THR A 793 -14.13 10.70 -3.78
N ILE A 794 -13.67 9.51 -4.14
CA ILE A 794 -13.34 8.42 -3.22
C ILE A 794 -11.83 8.42 -3.04
N GLU A 795 -11.37 8.32 -1.79
CA GLU A 795 -9.95 8.20 -1.47
C GLU A 795 -9.60 6.75 -1.16
N HIS A 796 -8.77 6.14 -1.99
CA HIS A 796 -8.25 4.79 -1.77
C HIS A 796 -6.90 4.88 -1.07
N LYS A 797 -6.80 4.31 0.14
CA LYS A 797 -5.55 4.24 0.90
C LYS A 797 -4.64 3.18 0.28
N LEU A 798 -3.34 3.44 0.26
CA LEU A 798 -2.29 2.50 -0.12
C LEU A 798 -1.73 1.82 1.15
N LEU A 799 -0.43 1.49 1.19
CA LEU A 799 0.22 1.07 2.43
C LEU A 799 0.44 2.26 3.35
N ASN A 800 -0.08 2.18 4.57
CA ASN A 800 0.10 3.24 5.56
C ASN A 800 0.48 2.69 6.92
N LEU A 801 1.27 3.45 7.67
CA LEU A 801 1.59 3.21 9.07
C LEU A 801 1.12 4.41 9.88
N LYS A 802 0.36 4.14 10.95
CA LYS A 802 -0.18 5.15 11.85
C LYS A 802 0.10 4.74 13.29
N SER A 803 0.33 5.70 14.16
CA SER A 803 0.35 5.48 15.60
C SER A 803 -1.01 5.85 16.20
N ALA A 804 -1.44 5.16 17.25
CA ALA A 804 -2.68 5.47 17.97
C ALA A 804 -2.65 6.88 18.59
N ALA A 805 -1.46 7.37 18.93
CA ALA A 805 -1.23 8.73 19.41
C ALA A 805 -1.18 9.80 18.30
N ASN A 806 -1.39 9.43 17.03
CA ASN A 806 -1.23 10.29 15.84
C ASN A 806 0.13 11.01 15.77
N ILE A 807 1.17 10.40 16.34
CA ILE A 807 2.55 10.83 16.21
C ILE A 807 3.06 10.39 14.83
N PRO A 808 3.45 11.32 13.94
CA PRO A 808 3.95 10.98 12.61
C PRO A 808 5.22 10.14 12.72
N THR A 809 5.18 8.95 12.12
CA THR A 809 6.29 7.99 12.17
C THR A 809 6.83 7.84 10.78
N GLY A 810 8.13 8.10 10.59
CA GLY A 810 8.74 7.95 9.27
C GLY A 810 8.71 6.49 8.83
N TYR A 811 8.22 6.22 7.62
CA TYR A 811 8.23 4.87 7.07
C TYR A 811 8.40 4.87 5.56
N TRP A 812 9.01 3.81 5.04
CA TRP A 812 9.16 3.55 3.61
C TRP A 812 8.81 2.09 3.33
N THR A 813 8.60 1.80 2.05
CA THR A 813 8.09 0.50 1.62
C THR A 813 9.10 -0.15 0.69
N SER A 814 9.23 -1.47 0.81
CA SER A 814 9.98 -2.32 -0.12
C SER A 814 9.18 -3.59 -0.36
N SER A 815 9.44 -4.26 -1.47
CA SER A 815 8.75 -5.50 -1.83
C SER A 815 9.71 -6.48 -2.51
N GLU A 816 9.44 -7.76 -2.31
CA GLU A 816 10.13 -8.85 -3.00
C GLU A 816 9.08 -9.85 -3.50
N ASN A 817 9.27 -10.34 -4.72
CA ASN A 817 8.47 -11.44 -5.23
C ASN A 817 9.15 -12.75 -4.82
N LEU A 818 8.34 -13.69 -4.35
CA LEU A 818 8.77 -14.97 -3.83
C LEU A 818 8.08 -16.09 -4.61
N ASP A 819 8.85 -17.13 -4.90
CA ASP A 819 8.34 -18.40 -5.38
C ASP A 819 7.78 -19.18 -4.18
N ALA A 820 6.53 -19.60 -4.29
CA ALA A 820 5.79 -20.30 -3.26
C ALA A 820 5.49 -21.73 -3.72
N SER A 821 5.27 -22.67 -2.79
CA SER A 821 5.04 -24.07 -3.18
C SER A 821 3.85 -24.22 -4.14
N PRO A 822 4.02 -24.88 -5.31
CA PRO A 822 5.22 -25.61 -5.75
C PRO A 822 6.35 -24.71 -6.25
N LEU A 823 7.57 -24.92 -5.73
CA LEU A 823 8.76 -24.16 -6.15
C LEU A 823 9.17 -24.52 -7.58
N ASP A 824 8.63 -23.79 -8.55
CA ASP A 824 8.87 -23.99 -9.99
C ASP A 824 9.85 -22.98 -10.59
N GLY A 825 10.38 -22.09 -9.74
CA GLY A 825 11.31 -21.03 -10.11
C GLY A 825 10.61 -19.73 -10.53
N GLN A 826 9.29 -19.69 -10.65
CA GLN A 826 8.53 -18.49 -10.95
C GLN A 826 7.95 -17.87 -9.67
N PRO A 827 8.03 -16.54 -9.50
CA PRO A 827 7.44 -15.91 -8.33
C PRO A 827 5.90 -15.90 -8.40
N ASP A 828 5.25 -16.46 -7.38
CA ASP A 828 3.79 -16.53 -7.28
C ASP A 828 3.20 -15.50 -6.30
N MET A 829 4.00 -15.08 -5.32
CA MET A 829 3.54 -14.24 -4.23
C MET A 829 4.43 -13.01 -4.04
N THR A 830 3.86 -11.90 -3.57
CA THR A 830 4.64 -10.73 -3.16
C THR A 830 4.66 -10.59 -1.65
N ARG A 831 5.85 -10.38 -1.10
CA ARG A 831 6.08 -9.92 0.27
C ARG A 831 6.36 -8.42 0.27
N ALA A 832 5.47 -7.65 0.90
CA ALA A 832 5.68 -6.24 1.16
C ALA A 832 6.28 -6.02 2.56
N ARG A 833 7.15 -5.03 2.70
CA ARG A 833 7.81 -4.64 3.94
C ARG A 833 7.58 -3.15 4.17
N ILE A 834 7.09 -2.80 5.35
CA ILE A 834 7.03 -1.42 5.84
C ILE A 834 8.20 -1.23 6.80
N ASN A 835 9.27 -0.62 6.29
CA ASN A 835 10.41 -0.19 7.07
C ASN A 835 10.06 1.14 7.75
N HIS A 836 10.54 1.37 8.97
CA HIS A 836 10.19 2.58 9.71
C HIS A 836 11.33 3.07 10.59
N SER A 837 11.25 4.34 10.98
CA SER A 837 12.07 4.86 12.07
C SER A 837 11.73 4.13 13.37
N MET A 838 12.71 3.98 14.26
CA MET A 838 12.52 3.30 15.55
C MET A 838 11.20 3.70 16.22
N PHE A 839 10.39 2.70 16.59
CA PHE A 839 9.14 2.92 17.28
C PHE A 839 9.36 3.48 18.68
N GLY A 840 8.43 4.33 19.12
CA GLY A 840 8.40 4.79 20.50
C GLY A 840 7.88 3.68 21.41
N GLU A 841 8.48 3.57 22.59
CA GLU A 841 8.02 2.65 23.62
C GLU A 841 6.60 3.02 24.11
N ASN A 842 5.78 2.01 24.40
CA ASN A 842 4.40 2.16 24.91
C ASN A 842 3.46 2.96 23.99
N ILE A 843 3.68 2.92 22.67
CA ILE A 843 2.78 3.49 21.67
C ILE A 843 2.26 2.35 20.80
N ASP A 844 0.95 2.31 20.57
CA ASP A 844 0.35 1.36 19.64
C ASP A 844 0.47 1.86 18.20
N TYR A 845 0.81 0.95 17.30
CA TYR A 845 0.97 1.20 15.87
C TYR A 845 0.03 0.32 15.05
N VAL A 846 -0.52 0.88 13.98
CA VAL A 846 -1.46 0.23 13.07
C VAL A 846 -0.93 0.34 11.65
N SER A 847 -0.65 -0.80 11.02
CA SER A 847 -0.44 -0.90 9.59
C SER A 847 -1.78 -1.04 8.86
N GLN A 848 -1.98 -0.26 7.81
CA GLN A 848 -3.18 -0.28 6.98
C GLN A 848 -2.80 -0.67 5.55
N VAL A 849 -3.45 -1.72 5.03
CA VAL A 849 -3.47 -2.06 3.60
C VAL A 849 -4.83 -1.64 3.06
N GLY A 850 -4.86 -0.55 2.29
CA GLY A 850 -6.11 -0.05 1.74
C GLY A 850 -6.45 -0.60 0.36
N SER A 851 -7.62 -0.20 -0.13
CA SER A 851 -8.15 -0.58 -1.45
C SER A 851 -7.38 0.01 -2.64
N GLY A 852 -6.38 0.86 -2.41
CA GLY A 852 -5.50 1.36 -3.47
C GLY A 852 -4.39 0.38 -3.86
N VAL A 853 -4.13 -0.64 -3.03
CA VAL A 853 -3.18 -1.72 -3.35
C VAL A 853 -3.81 -2.62 -4.41
N LYS A 854 -3.03 -2.97 -5.44
CA LYS A 854 -3.51 -3.70 -6.61
C LYS A 854 -2.61 -4.89 -6.93
N ASP A 855 -3.21 -6.02 -7.26
CA ASP A 855 -2.46 -7.13 -7.85
C ASP A 855 -1.87 -6.75 -9.21
N ILE A 856 -0.98 -7.59 -9.75
CA ILE A 856 -0.34 -7.37 -11.05
C ILE A 856 -1.35 -7.29 -12.22
N PHE A 857 -2.59 -7.75 -12.00
CA PHE A 857 -3.71 -7.69 -12.93
C PHE A 857 -4.63 -6.48 -12.70
N GLN A 858 -4.19 -5.52 -11.87
CA GLN A 858 -4.89 -4.27 -11.53
C GLN A 858 -6.18 -4.46 -10.71
N ASN A 859 -6.39 -5.64 -10.11
CA ASN A 859 -7.47 -5.87 -9.16
C ASN A 859 -7.12 -5.23 -7.84
N CYS A 860 -7.96 -4.31 -7.40
CA CYS A 860 -7.79 -3.71 -6.09
C CYS A 860 -7.98 -4.72 -4.96
N PHE A 861 -7.38 -4.44 -3.82
CA PHE A 861 -7.51 -5.23 -2.60
C PHE A 861 -8.91 -5.07 -1.95
N LYS A 862 -9.96 -5.50 -2.65
CA LYS A 862 -11.36 -5.51 -2.23
C LYS A 862 -12.14 -6.62 -2.97
N PRO A 863 -12.88 -7.51 -2.27
CA PRO A 863 -12.98 -7.63 -0.82
C PRO A 863 -11.64 -7.94 -0.14
N SER A 864 -11.34 -7.22 0.94
CA SER A 864 -10.05 -7.25 1.63
C SER A 864 -10.01 -8.45 2.58
N SER A 865 -9.55 -9.60 2.09
CA SER A 865 -9.41 -10.82 2.91
C SER A 865 -8.03 -10.89 3.56
N GLY A 866 -7.97 -11.46 4.77
CA GLY A 866 -6.73 -11.62 5.54
C GLY A 866 -6.56 -13.02 6.13
N PRO A 867 -5.47 -13.28 6.87
CA PRO A 867 -5.07 -14.62 7.29
C PRO A 867 -6.13 -15.37 8.12
N SER A 868 -6.85 -14.63 8.97
CA SER A 868 -7.90 -15.17 9.86
C SER A 868 -9.29 -14.60 9.55
N CYS A 869 -9.46 -13.93 8.41
CA CYS A 869 -10.71 -13.27 8.06
C CYS A 869 -11.04 -13.41 6.56
N ILE A 870 -12.22 -13.95 6.29
CA ILE A 870 -12.77 -14.10 4.94
C ILE A 870 -13.79 -12.98 4.73
N ALA A 871 -13.50 -12.07 3.82
CA ALA A 871 -14.42 -10.99 3.46
C ALA A 871 -15.55 -11.52 2.54
N THR A 872 -16.76 -11.02 2.73
CA THR A 872 -17.95 -11.39 1.95
C THR A 872 -18.57 -10.17 1.29
N GLN A 873 -19.52 -10.35 0.37
CA GLN A 873 -20.20 -9.22 -0.27
C GLN A 873 -20.94 -8.32 0.75
N ALA A 874 -21.43 -8.88 1.87
CA ALA A 874 -22.07 -8.13 2.94
C ALA A 874 -21.07 -7.49 3.93
N ARG A 875 -19.87 -8.03 4.06
CA ARG A 875 -18.78 -7.54 4.94
C ARG A 875 -17.46 -7.58 4.15
N PRO A 876 -17.23 -6.59 3.27
CA PRO A 876 -16.17 -6.66 2.25
C PRO A 876 -14.77 -6.32 2.78
N SER A 877 -14.62 -6.00 4.08
CA SER A 877 -13.34 -5.60 4.66
C SER A 877 -13.06 -6.34 5.97
N CYS A 878 -11.83 -6.81 6.10
CA CYS A 878 -11.28 -7.40 7.31
C CYS A 878 -10.55 -6.35 8.15
N CYS A 879 -10.89 -6.30 9.43
CA CYS A 879 -10.41 -5.37 10.43
C CYS A 879 -10.00 -6.15 11.68
N ASN A 880 -8.74 -6.06 12.10
CA ASN A 880 -8.21 -6.81 13.25
C ASN A 880 -8.59 -8.31 13.23
N ASN A 881 -8.47 -8.96 12.07
CA ASN A 881 -8.88 -10.36 11.84
C ASN A 881 -10.38 -10.66 12.02
N THR A 882 -11.24 -9.65 12.00
CA THR A 882 -12.71 -9.78 11.97
C THR A 882 -13.29 -9.12 10.74
N SER A 883 -14.26 -9.75 10.07
CA SER A 883 -14.97 -9.09 8.97
C SER A 883 -15.86 -8.01 9.57
N GLU A 884 -15.91 -6.78 9.06
CA GLU A 884 -16.78 -5.70 9.58
C GLU A 884 -17.47 -4.93 8.44
N SER A 885 -18.58 -4.26 8.75
CA SER A 885 -19.13 -3.21 7.88
C SER A 885 -18.31 -1.94 8.10
N ILE A 886 -17.66 -1.48 7.03
CA ILE A 886 -16.72 -0.35 7.04
C ILE A 886 -17.37 0.94 7.54
N LEU A 887 -16.59 1.82 8.18
CA LEU A 887 -16.97 3.22 8.40
C LEU A 887 -17.07 3.97 7.05
N GLU A 888 -17.76 5.12 7.00
CA GLU A 888 -17.97 5.92 5.78
C GLU A 888 -16.65 6.34 5.08
N ASP A 889 -15.52 6.34 5.79
CA ASP A 889 -14.19 6.71 5.30
C ASP A 889 -13.38 5.51 4.76
N GLY A 890 -13.96 4.31 4.72
CA GLY A 890 -13.26 3.10 4.28
C GLY A 890 -12.29 2.52 5.32
N SER A 891 -12.29 3.04 6.56
CA SER A 891 -11.44 2.57 7.66
C SER A 891 -12.14 1.52 8.52
N CYS A 892 -11.34 0.67 9.14
CA CYS A 892 -11.75 -0.17 10.25
C CYS A 892 -12.13 0.70 11.46
N ALA A 893 -13.19 0.35 12.18
CA ALA A 893 -13.46 0.95 13.47
C ALA A 893 -12.28 0.61 14.39
N VAL A 894 -11.49 1.60 14.75
CA VAL A 894 -10.48 1.47 15.81
C VAL A 894 -11.24 1.41 17.14
N ASN A 895 -11.89 0.29 17.42
CA ASN A 895 -12.52 0.07 18.71
C ASN A 895 -11.47 -0.46 19.68
N ASN A 896 -10.95 0.48 20.48
CA ASN A 896 -10.08 0.38 21.66
C ASN A 896 -8.64 -0.10 21.45
#